data_AF-A0A411WZ60-F1
#
_entry.id   AF-A0A411WZ60-F1
#
_cell.length_a   1.000
_cell.length_b   1.000
_cell.length_c   1.000
_cell.angle_alpha   90.00
_cell.angle_beta   90.00
_cell.angle_gamma   90.00
#
_symmetry.space_group_name_H-M   'P 1'
#
loop_
_entity.id
_entity.type
_entity.pdbx_description
1 polymer ?
#
loop_
_entity_poly.entity_id
_entity_poly.type
_entity_poly.pdbx_seq_one_letter_code
_entity_poly.pdbx_strand_id
1 'polypeptide(L)'
;MSAEPFTPLTPLARDLAYMLVYAGCAPEPGRFTSDLPIGADVWLHYAAELRFAGTASLLLTPHSDIDPAALRQAIAACHAGASADGAPPIIASNESHLLARLDFFALLRLLPLTAWWRRGIAPAERLETAVLRGDGTAQALGRHVLDHLQSVETIGRFKDVGRLVIDEVAGPGGERPADAGRGALVRLVNVAALYVGLGLLGVTRDSIGDTALQANILAASRAVLRVLASCCEDARAAPPGAKKIAGTSAVSDALPDAVPPLWHIARNRPARHAVTRSRMTVKADAASRVFDTGGRGVRWAIVDSGIDAGHPAFVRTTPPDGARRPGGRPAGGDPATGDPASKNPGGDNPGGDNPAKDDPAKDDPANDDLASDDRDPRRSRIVRTLDFTRLADLTAGTLPKAVMARLARHPGGAALLERAGRIARYLADGRMLDWSLLEPLLDVPHAPGDYEAPADSHGTHVAGILGAGWHGRAYLERGLPLPAELADSTDLLGMCPAIELLDLRVFDSDGNADEFTILAALQYVRYLNGSRDRQYVHGLNISLSLHHSVRSYGCGSTPVCLECNRLVGSGVVVVAAAGNFGFDEAYARTSLGGAYRGQSLTDPGNAQAVITVGATHRSDPHQFGVSYFSSRGPTGDGRAKPDLVAPGEKITSTVPHGKTATMDGTSMAAPHVSGVAALLLARHPELMGHPDRVKAILRDSATDLGREPSFQGRGLVDALRALQAV
;
A
#
# COMPACT_ATOMS: atom_id res chain seq x y z
N MET A 1 -21.76 24.58 -11.57
CA MET A 1 -21.94 25.38 -10.34
C MET A 1 -20.65 26.15 -10.09
N SER A 2 -20.71 27.33 -9.48
CA SER A 2 -19.51 28.11 -9.11
C SER A 2 -18.76 27.46 -7.94
N ALA A 3 -17.45 27.73 -7.85
CA ALA A 3 -16.59 27.16 -6.81
C ALA A 3 -16.65 27.99 -5.51
N GLU A 4 -17.60 27.65 -4.63
CA GLU A 4 -17.48 27.97 -3.20
C GLU A 4 -16.67 26.88 -2.46
N PRO A 5 -16.01 27.22 -1.33
CA PRO A 5 -15.13 26.29 -0.62
C PRO A 5 -15.87 25.05 -0.08
N PHE A 6 -15.16 23.92 -0.08
CA PHE A 6 -15.70 22.60 0.24
C PHE A 6 -16.31 22.50 1.65
N THR A 7 -17.64 22.46 1.73
CA THR A 7 -18.36 21.98 2.93
C THR A 7 -18.53 20.45 2.84
N PRO A 8 -17.96 19.65 3.78
CA PRO A 8 -18.13 18.20 3.79
C PRO A 8 -19.60 17.78 4.00
N LEU A 9 -20.03 16.68 3.38
CA LEU A 9 -21.36 16.13 3.65
C LEU A 9 -21.50 15.74 5.13
N THR A 10 -22.58 16.21 5.75
CA THR A 10 -22.97 15.83 7.12
C THR A 10 -23.16 14.32 7.24
N PRO A 11 -23.07 13.73 8.46
CA PRO A 11 -23.29 12.29 8.64
C PRO A 11 -24.63 11.82 8.06
N LEU A 12 -25.71 12.56 8.30
CA LEU A 12 -27.04 12.26 7.75
C LEU A 12 -27.07 12.31 6.22
N ALA A 13 -26.49 13.33 5.59
CA ALA A 13 -26.42 13.41 4.12
C ALA A 13 -25.59 12.26 3.52
N ARG A 14 -24.55 11.80 4.24
CA ARG A 14 -23.71 10.67 3.86
C ARG A 14 -24.45 9.33 3.97
N ASP A 15 -25.22 9.12 5.03
CA ASP A 15 -26.03 7.91 5.17
C ASP A 15 -27.20 7.87 4.18
N LEU A 16 -27.85 9.00 3.90
CA LEU A 16 -28.82 9.14 2.81
C LEU A 16 -28.19 8.78 1.45
N ALA A 17 -26.96 9.24 1.19
CA ALA A 17 -26.23 8.91 -0.03
C ALA A 17 -25.94 7.40 -0.17
N TYR A 18 -25.54 6.73 0.92
CA TYR A 18 -25.37 5.27 0.92
C TYR A 18 -26.69 4.54 0.72
N MET A 19 -27.78 4.96 1.38
CA MET A 19 -29.11 4.38 1.15
C MET A 19 -29.55 4.53 -0.30
N LEU A 20 -29.26 5.68 -0.94
CA LEU A 20 -29.57 5.92 -2.35
C LEU A 20 -28.79 4.99 -3.28
N VAL A 21 -27.49 4.77 -3.02
CA VAL A 21 -26.68 3.78 -3.77
C VAL A 21 -27.29 2.39 -3.63
N TYR A 22 -27.50 1.89 -2.41
CA TYR A 22 -28.04 0.53 -2.22
C TYR A 22 -29.49 0.38 -2.73
N ALA A 23 -30.34 1.40 -2.61
CA ALA A 23 -31.73 1.31 -3.02
C ALA A 23 -31.96 1.52 -4.52
N GLY A 24 -31.09 2.28 -5.21
CA GLY A 24 -31.09 2.37 -6.67
C GLY A 24 -30.49 1.12 -7.36
N CYS A 25 -29.64 0.40 -6.65
CA CYS A 25 -28.89 -0.76 -7.16
C CYS A 25 -29.54 -2.07 -6.70
N ALA A 26 -30.64 -2.45 -7.37
CA ALA A 26 -31.44 -3.62 -7.00
C ALA A 26 -30.58 -4.90 -6.86
N PRO A 27 -30.69 -5.64 -5.73
CA PRO A 27 -29.97 -6.89 -5.55
C PRO A 27 -30.60 -7.98 -6.42
N GLU A 28 -29.82 -8.57 -7.33
CA GLU A 28 -30.18 -9.85 -7.95
C GLU A 28 -29.91 -11.00 -6.97
N PRO A 29 -30.66 -12.13 -7.04
CA PRO A 29 -30.55 -13.16 -6.01
C PRO A 29 -29.16 -13.81 -5.94
N GLY A 30 -28.56 -13.80 -4.74
CA GLY A 30 -27.46 -14.70 -4.37
C GLY A 30 -26.05 -14.11 -4.26
N ARG A 31 -25.86 -12.79 -4.10
CA ARG A 31 -24.52 -12.18 -3.96
C ARG A 31 -24.38 -11.21 -2.77
N PHE A 32 -23.17 -11.17 -2.19
CA PHE A 32 -22.83 -10.45 -0.95
C PHE A 32 -22.15 -9.09 -1.20
N THR A 33 -21.83 -8.77 -2.45
CA THR A 33 -21.43 -7.43 -2.92
C THR A 33 -22.25 -7.10 -4.16
N SER A 34 -22.64 -5.84 -4.33
CA SER A 34 -23.52 -5.39 -5.42
C SER A 34 -22.87 -5.62 -6.79
N ASP A 35 -23.56 -6.28 -7.72
CA ASP A 35 -23.13 -6.58 -9.10
C ASP A 35 -22.90 -5.36 -10.02
N LEU A 36 -22.78 -4.14 -9.50
CA LEU A 36 -22.27 -3.02 -10.27
C LEU A 36 -20.74 -3.08 -10.39
N PRO A 37 -20.20 -2.74 -11.56
CA PRO A 37 -18.76 -2.66 -11.76
C PRO A 37 -18.13 -1.45 -11.06
N ILE A 38 -18.92 -0.47 -10.61
CA ILE A 38 -18.47 0.75 -9.94
C ILE A 38 -18.76 0.63 -8.44
N GLY A 39 -17.72 0.57 -7.61
CA GLY A 39 -17.85 0.50 -6.15
C GLY A 39 -18.57 1.70 -5.54
N ALA A 40 -19.27 1.49 -4.42
CA ALA A 40 -20.00 2.54 -3.72
C ALA A 40 -19.09 3.68 -3.20
N ASP A 41 -17.82 3.37 -2.93
CA ASP A 41 -16.77 4.35 -2.63
C ASP A 41 -16.49 5.30 -3.79
N VAL A 42 -16.54 4.81 -5.03
CA VAL A 42 -16.30 5.61 -6.24
C VAL A 42 -17.48 6.57 -6.47
N TRP A 43 -18.71 6.06 -6.46
CA TRP A 43 -19.92 6.89 -6.58
C TRP A 43 -19.96 8.03 -5.56
N LEU A 44 -19.61 7.74 -4.32
CA LEU A 44 -19.62 8.72 -3.23
C LEU A 44 -18.42 9.66 -3.25
N HIS A 45 -17.26 9.25 -3.77
CA HIS A 45 -16.16 10.18 -4.04
C HIS A 45 -16.60 11.23 -5.08
N TYR A 46 -17.19 10.81 -6.21
CA TYR A 46 -17.70 11.76 -7.20
C TYR A 46 -18.80 12.67 -6.63
N ALA A 47 -19.75 12.14 -5.87
CA ALA A 47 -20.85 12.95 -5.32
C ALA A 47 -20.41 13.86 -4.16
N ALA A 48 -19.76 13.30 -3.14
CA ALA A 48 -19.46 13.96 -1.87
C ALA A 48 -18.19 14.83 -1.90
N GLU A 49 -17.19 14.45 -2.70
CA GLU A 49 -15.88 15.12 -2.76
C GLU A 49 -15.69 15.92 -4.06
N LEU A 50 -16.14 15.41 -5.23
CA LEU A 50 -15.92 16.06 -6.53
C LEU A 50 -17.14 16.76 -7.15
N ARG A 51 -18.33 16.66 -6.53
CA ARG A 51 -19.65 17.10 -7.07
C ARG A 51 -19.87 16.77 -8.56
N PHE A 52 -19.40 15.60 -8.99
CA PHE A 52 -19.37 15.12 -10.37
C PHE A 52 -18.66 16.03 -11.41
N ALA A 53 -17.94 17.06 -10.98
CA ALA A 53 -17.27 18.03 -11.84
C ALA A 53 -15.75 17.84 -11.95
N GLY A 54 -15.14 17.07 -11.04
CA GLY A 54 -13.71 16.74 -11.05
C GLY A 54 -13.41 15.35 -11.63
N THR A 55 -12.11 15.07 -11.83
CA THR A 55 -11.62 13.72 -12.16
C THR A 55 -11.18 12.98 -10.90
N ALA A 56 -11.29 11.65 -10.91
CA ALA A 56 -10.86 10.77 -9.82
C ALA A 56 -9.72 9.83 -10.25
N SER A 57 -8.82 9.51 -9.31
CA SER A 57 -7.83 8.44 -9.45
C SER A 57 -8.46 7.09 -9.08
N LEU A 58 -8.65 6.21 -10.06
CA LEU A 58 -9.39 4.95 -9.91
C LEU A 58 -8.52 3.74 -10.22
N LEU A 59 -8.68 2.67 -9.44
CA LEU A 59 -8.12 1.35 -9.70
C LEU A 59 -9.13 0.52 -10.50
N LEU A 60 -8.75 0.08 -11.69
CA LEU A 60 -9.55 -0.78 -12.56
C LEU A 60 -8.97 -2.21 -12.50
N THR A 61 -9.78 -3.15 -12.02
CA THR A 61 -9.42 -4.57 -11.89
C THR A 61 -9.97 -5.36 -13.08
N PRO A 62 -9.14 -6.06 -13.87
CA PRO A 62 -9.61 -6.95 -14.93
C PRO A 62 -10.27 -8.22 -14.36
N HIS A 63 -10.96 -8.97 -15.22
CA HIS A 63 -11.37 -10.34 -14.90
C HIS A 63 -10.14 -11.24 -14.71
N SER A 64 -10.28 -12.36 -13.98
CA SER A 64 -9.18 -13.31 -13.70
C SER A 64 -8.47 -13.85 -14.94
N ASP A 65 -9.21 -13.94 -16.04
CA ASP A 65 -8.81 -14.61 -17.28
C ASP A 65 -8.44 -13.59 -18.38
N ILE A 66 -8.21 -12.32 -17.98
CA ILE A 66 -8.02 -11.18 -18.86
C ILE A 66 -6.77 -10.42 -18.44
N ASP A 67 -5.81 -10.30 -19.35
CA ASP A 67 -4.58 -9.53 -19.13
C ASP A 67 -4.93 -8.04 -18.89
N PRO A 68 -4.37 -7.37 -17.85
CA PRO A 68 -4.49 -5.92 -17.67
C PRO A 68 -4.17 -5.13 -18.95
N ALA A 69 -3.24 -5.59 -19.78
CA ALA A 69 -2.84 -4.94 -21.01
C ALA A 69 -3.89 -5.09 -22.14
N ALA A 70 -4.64 -6.20 -22.16
CA ALA A 70 -5.81 -6.35 -23.03
C ALA A 70 -6.99 -5.47 -22.56
N LEU A 71 -7.20 -5.35 -21.24
CA LEU A 71 -8.14 -4.39 -20.67
C LEU A 71 -7.74 -2.94 -21.01
N ARG A 72 -6.45 -2.60 -21.00
CA ARG A 72 -5.93 -1.27 -21.39
C ARG A 72 -6.30 -0.91 -22.82
N GLN A 73 -6.18 -1.84 -23.78
CA GLN A 73 -6.63 -1.63 -25.15
C GLN A 73 -8.15 -1.43 -25.26
N ALA A 74 -8.94 -2.23 -24.53
CA ALA A 74 -10.40 -2.10 -24.52
C ALA A 74 -10.88 -0.75 -23.97
N ILE A 75 -10.26 -0.26 -22.88
CA ILE A 75 -10.55 1.06 -22.30
C ILE A 75 -10.20 2.20 -23.27
N ALA A 76 -9.08 2.09 -23.99
CA ALA A 76 -8.67 3.08 -24.99
C ALA A 76 -9.70 3.16 -26.15
N ALA A 77 -10.22 2.01 -26.61
CA ALA A 77 -11.26 1.98 -27.63
C ALA A 77 -12.55 2.70 -27.18
N CYS A 78 -12.99 2.52 -25.94
CA CYS A 78 -14.16 3.21 -25.36
C CYS A 78 -14.03 4.75 -25.29
N HIS A 79 -12.82 5.29 -25.43
CA HIS A 79 -12.50 6.72 -25.30
C HIS A 79 -12.01 7.38 -26.58
N ALA A 80 -11.83 6.63 -27.67
CA ALA A 80 -11.14 7.08 -28.89
C ALA A 80 -11.77 8.28 -29.62
N GLY A 81 -13.00 8.68 -29.28
CA GLY A 81 -13.68 9.87 -29.80
C GLY A 81 -14.15 10.87 -28.73
N ALA A 82 -13.65 10.77 -27.48
CA ALA A 82 -14.21 11.49 -26.34
C ALA A 82 -13.30 12.56 -25.69
N SER A 83 -12.00 12.58 -25.99
CA SER A 83 -11.04 13.49 -25.31
C SER A 83 -10.88 14.81 -26.06
N ALA A 84 -11.37 15.91 -25.48
CA ALA A 84 -11.12 17.27 -25.97
C ALA A 84 -9.73 17.79 -25.54
N ASP A 85 -9.21 17.32 -24.41
CA ASP A 85 -7.96 17.79 -23.78
C ASP A 85 -6.75 16.86 -24.04
N GLY A 86 -6.90 15.83 -24.87
CA GLY A 86 -5.81 14.97 -25.37
C GLY A 86 -5.16 14.02 -24.35
N ALA A 87 -5.43 14.16 -23.05
CA ALA A 87 -4.89 13.25 -22.03
C ALA A 87 -5.49 11.83 -22.15
N PRO A 88 -4.69 10.76 -21.95
CA PRO A 88 -5.18 9.39 -21.96
C PRO A 88 -5.98 9.06 -20.67
N PRO A 89 -7.07 8.27 -20.76
CA PRO A 89 -7.90 7.91 -19.61
C PRO A 89 -7.17 7.00 -18.60
N ILE A 90 -6.22 6.19 -19.08
CA ILE A 90 -5.32 5.39 -18.24
C ILE A 90 -4.03 6.17 -18.04
N ILE A 91 -3.67 6.37 -16.77
CA ILE A 91 -2.37 6.90 -16.38
C ILE A 91 -1.35 5.75 -16.42
N ALA A 92 -1.58 4.70 -15.63
CA ALA A 92 -0.54 3.73 -15.25
C ALA A 92 -1.09 2.30 -15.13
N SER A 93 -0.19 1.32 -14.93
CA SER A 93 -0.54 -0.10 -14.84
C SER A 93 0.46 -0.90 -14.01
N ASN A 94 -0.01 -1.77 -13.12
CA ASN A 94 0.79 -2.78 -12.41
C ASN A 94 0.37 -4.21 -12.84
N GLU A 95 0.85 -5.29 -12.20
CA GLU A 95 0.55 -6.68 -12.64
C GLU A 95 -0.94 -7.03 -12.67
N SER A 96 -1.79 -6.32 -11.92
CA SER A 96 -3.18 -6.72 -11.68
C SER A 96 -4.20 -5.58 -11.73
N HIS A 97 -3.75 -4.33 -11.85
CA HIS A 97 -4.61 -3.14 -11.83
C HIS A 97 -4.12 -2.07 -12.81
N LEU A 98 -5.07 -1.41 -13.45
CA LEU A 98 -4.82 -0.17 -14.21
C LEU A 98 -5.22 1.02 -13.34
N LEU A 99 -4.38 2.05 -13.30
CA LEU A 99 -4.67 3.32 -12.63
C LEU A 99 -5.14 4.34 -13.67
N ALA A 100 -6.38 4.79 -13.54
CA ALA A 100 -7.04 5.69 -14.47
C ALA A 100 -7.35 7.05 -13.84
N ARG A 101 -7.35 8.11 -14.65
CA ARG A 101 -7.92 9.42 -14.29
C ARG A 101 -9.12 9.68 -15.18
N LEU A 102 -10.30 9.58 -14.60
CA LEU A 102 -11.56 9.71 -15.33
C LEU A 102 -12.38 10.83 -14.70
N ASP A 103 -13.10 11.60 -15.52
CA ASP A 103 -14.33 12.25 -15.05
C ASP A 103 -15.46 11.22 -14.95
N PHE A 104 -16.61 11.62 -14.43
CA PHE A 104 -17.72 10.68 -14.22
C PHE A 104 -18.35 10.14 -15.53
N PHE A 105 -18.35 10.91 -16.62
CA PHE A 105 -18.88 10.44 -17.90
C PHE A 105 -17.86 9.57 -18.67
N ALA A 106 -16.56 9.84 -18.56
CA ALA A 106 -15.51 8.91 -18.96
C ALA A 106 -15.60 7.57 -18.20
N LEU A 107 -15.91 7.61 -16.90
CA LEU A 107 -16.20 6.40 -16.11
C LEU A 107 -17.41 5.63 -16.65
N LEU A 108 -18.53 6.29 -17.00
CA LEU A 108 -19.69 5.61 -17.58
C LEU A 108 -19.39 4.95 -18.94
N ARG A 109 -18.44 5.48 -19.73
CA ARG A 109 -17.99 4.87 -21.00
C ARG A 109 -17.32 3.50 -20.83
N LEU A 110 -16.97 3.11 -19.60
CA LEU A 110 -16.44 1.78 -19.29
C LEU A 110 -17.51 0.71 -19.05
N LEU A 111 -18.79 1.08 -18.87
CA LEU A 111 -19.85 0.10 -18.58
C LEU A 111 -19.96 -1.04 -19.62
N PRO A 112 -19.81 -0.82 -20.94
CA PRO A 112 -19.82 -1.91 -21.94
C PRO A 112 -18.80 -3.03 -21.72
N LEU A 113 -17.71 -2.77 -20.99
CA LEU A 113 -16.64 -3.75 -20.71
C LEU A 113 -17.00 -4.75 -19.60
N THR A 114 -18.20 -4.65 -19.00
CA THR A 114 -18.48 -5.22 -17.68
C THR A 114 -19.50 -6.37 -17.69
N ALA A 115 -19.40 -7.24 -16.68
CA ALA A 115 -20.34 -8.35 -16.47
C ALA A 115 -21.80 -7.88 -16.26
N TRP A 116 -22.00 -6.67 -15.76
CA TRP A 116 -23.32 -6.04 -15.60
C TRP A 116 -23.95 -5.73 -16.95
N TRP A 117 -23.21 -5.09 -17.85
CA TRP A 117 -23.69 -4.72 -19.18
C TRP A 117 -23.95 -5.95 -20.06
N ARG A 118 -23.05 -6.94 -20.03
CA ARG A 118 -23.22 -8.19 -20.79
C ARG A 118 -24.44 -9.01 -20.37
N ARG A 119 -24.83 -8.98 -19.09
CA ARG A 119 -26.04 -9.65 -18.59
C ARG A 119 -27.31 -8.82 -18.80
N GLY A 120 -27.26 -7.51 -18.51
CA GLY A 120 -28.45 -6.67 -18.40
C GLY A 120 -28.79 -5.81 -19.61
N ILE A 121 -27.83 -5.54 -20.51
CA ILE A 121 -27.98 -4.56 -21.62
C ILE A 121 -27.71 -5.21 -22.99
N ALA A 122 -26.58 -5.91 -23.13
CA ALA A 122 -26.15 -6.49 -24.41
C ALA A 122 -27.15 -7.47 -25.09
N PRO A 123 -27.94 -8.28 -24.36
CA PRO A 123 -28.93 -9.17 -24.98
C PRO A 123 -30.12 -8.46 -25.63
N ALA A 124 -30.26 -7.14 -25.50
CA ALA A 124 -31.32 -6.35 -26.12
C ALA A 124 -31.05 -6.06 -27.60
N GLU A 125 -31.30 -7.07 -28.46
CA GLU A 125 -31.13 -7.00 -29.93
C GLU A 125 -31.60 -5.66 -30.54
N ARG A 126 -32.75 -5.15 -30.08
CA ARG A 126 -33.34 -3.87 -30.49
C ARG A 126 -33.61 -2.91 -29.31
N LEU A 127 -32.58 -2.62 -28.50
CA LEU A 127 -32.60 -1.44 -27.62
C LEU A 127 -32.79 -0.14 -28.41
N GLU A 128 -33.83 0.64 -28.08
CA GLU A 128 -34.19 1.92 -28.70
C GLU A 128 -33.48 3.10 -28.00
N THR A 129 -32.24 3.37 -28.40
CA THR A 129 -31.40 4.43 -27.80
C THR A 129 -31.97 5.84 -27.97
N ALA A 130 -32.88 6.04 -28.93
CA ALA A 130 -33.62 7.28 -29.11
C ALA A 130 -34.47 7.65 -27.87
N VAL A 131 -35.02 6.67 -27.15
CA VAL A 131 -35.83 6.91 -25.94
C VAL A 131 -35.01 7.62 -24.86
N LEU A 132 -33.73 7.24 -24.69
CA LEU A 132 -32.82 7.89 -23.74
C LEU A 132 -32.49 9.34 -24.14
N ARG A 133 -32.55 9.69 -25.43
CA ARG A 133 -32.31 11.06 -25.92
C ARG A 133 -33.56 11.96 -25.87
N GLY A 134 -34.74 11.39 -25.65
CA GLY A 134 -35.99 12.13 -25.58
C GLY A 134 -36.06 13.08 -24.38
N ASP A 135 -36.47 14.33 -24.62
CA ASP A 135 -36.60 15.33 -23.54
C ASP A 135 -37.67 14.93 -22.50
N GLY A 136 -38.73 14.22 -22.91
CA GLY A 136 -39.72 13.65 -21.98
C GLY A 136 -39.09 12.68 -20.98
N THR A 137 -38.15 11.84 -21.42
CA THR A 137 -37.39 10.92 -20.55
C THR A 137 -36.54 11.67 -19.54
N ALA A 138 -35.90 12.77 -19.95
CA ALA A 138 -35.10 13.59 -19.05
C ALA A 138 -35.95 14.40 -18.03
N GLN A 139 -37.15 14.84 -18.44
CA GLN A 139 -38.13 15.50 -17.57
C GLN A 139 -38.75 14.52 -16.55
N ALA A 140 -39.23 13.36 -17.02
CA ALA A 140 -39.76 12.31 -16.16
C ALA A 140 -38.69 11.82 -15.16
N LEU A 141 -37.45 11.61 -15.61
CA LEU A 141 -36.33 11.26 -14.73
C LEU A 141 -36.12 12.30 -13.62
N GLY A 142 -36.06 13.59 -13.98
CA GLY A 142 -35.90 14.65 -12.99
C GLY A 142 -37.00 14.67 -11.93
N ARG A 143 -38.26 14.50 -12.35
CA ARG A 143 -39.42 14.45 -11.44
C ARG A 143 -39.41 13.22 -10.54
N HIS A 144 -39.31 12.02 -11.12
CA HIS A 144 -39.32 10.77 -10.32
C HIS A 144 -38.15 10.69 -9.34
N VAL A 145 -36.97 11.23 -9.68
CA VAL A 145 -35.85 11.35 -8.73
C VAL A 145 -36.20 12.29 -7.57
N LEU A 146 -36.76 13.48 -7.83
CA LEU A 146 -37.19 14.39 -6.77
C LEU A 146 -38.23 13.75 -5.84
N ASP A 147 -39.23 13.06 -6.40
CA ASP A 147 -40.26 12.35 -5.63
C ASP A 147 -39.69 11.23 -4.75
N HIS A 148 -38.71 10.48 -5.27
CA HIS A 148 -38.03 9.42 -4.52
C HIS A 148 -36.95 9.91 -3.55
N LEU A 149 -36.64 11.21 -3.51
CA LEU A 149 -35.79 11.82 -2.47
C LEU A 149 -36.59 12.45 -1.31
N GLN A 150 -37.93 12.45 -1.36
CA GLN A 150 -38.75 13.15 -0.36
C GLN A 150 -38.71 12.51 1.05
N SER A 151 -38.51 11.19 1.19
CA SER A 151 -38.45 10.49 2.47
C SER A 151 -37.58 9.22 2.42
N VAL A 152 -37.20 8.69 3.59
CA VAL A 152 -36.46 7.41 3.68
C VAL A 152 -37.25 6.24 3.06
N GLU A 153 -38.59 6.30 3.12
CA GLU A 153 -39.47 5.29 2.53
C GLU A 153 -39.52 5.36 0.99
N THR A 154 -39.48 6.57 0.41
CA THR A 154 -39.41 6.71 -1.05
C THR A 154 -37.98 6.47 -1.57
N ILE A 155 -36.94 6.81 -0.81
CA ILE A 155 -35.55 6.40 -1.07
C ILE A 155 -35.43 4.87 -1.08
N GLY A 156 -36.09 4.16 -0.15
CA GLY A 156 -36.13 2.69 -0.13
C GLY A 156 -36.73 2.04 -1.38
N ARG A 157 -37.40 2.83 -2.24
CA ARG A 157 -37.98 2.41 -3.53
C ARG A 157 -37.23 2.96 -4.75
N PHE A 158 -36.06 3.59 -4.59
CA PHE A 158 -35.37 4.31 -5.69
C PHE A 158 -35.10 3.46 -6.96
N LYS A 159 -34.90 2.14 -6.83
CA LYS A 159 -34.84 1.17 -7.95
C LYS A 159 -36.05 1.19 -8.90
N ASP A 160 -37.20 1.69 -8.46
CA ASP A 160 -38.43 1.76 -9.26
C ASP A 160 -38.45 2.96 -10.22
N VAL A 161 -37.59 3.98 -10.01
CA VAL A 161 -37.54 5.21 -10.83
C VAL A 161 -37.41 4.89 -12.32
N GLY A 162 -36.46 4.04 -12.72
CA GLY A 162 -36.25 3.69 -14.12
C GLY A 162 -37.43 2.95 -14.75
N ARG A 163 -38.21 2.19 -13.96
CA ARG A 163 -39.46 1.56 -14.42
C ARG A 163 -40.53 2.61 -14.65
N LEU A 164 -40.74 3.50 -13.67
CA LEU A 164 -41.74 4.56 -13.72
C LEU A 164 -41.49 5.53 -14.88
N VAL A 165 -40.23 5.92 -15.13
CA VAL A 165 -39.84 6.77 -16.26
C VAL A 165 -40.13 6.11 -17.61
N ILE A 166 -39.77 4.83 -17.79
CA ILE A 166 -39.97 4.12 -19.06
C ILE A 166 -41.46 3.81 -19.31
N ASP A 167 -42.20 3.42 -18.28
CA ASP A 167 -43.64 3.16 -18.40
C ASP A 167 -44.46 4.45 -18.63
N GLU A 168 -44.00 5.60 -18.12
CA GLU A 168 -44.57 6.93 -18.44
C GLU A 168 -44.32 7.32 -19.90
N VAL A 169 -43.08 7.23 -20.37
CA VAL A 169 -42.69 7.66 -21.73
C VAL A 169 -43.30 6.77 -22.82
N ALA A 170 -43.53 5.48 -22.55
CA ALA A 170 -44.22 4.57 -23.46
C ALA A 170 -45.74 4.83 -23.56
N GLY A 171 -46.34 5.42 -22.52
CA GLY A 171 -47.75 5.79 -22.45
C GLY A 171 -48.74 4.61 -22.42
N PRO A 172 -50.03 4.88 -22.16
CA PRO A 172 -51.08 3.86 -22.08
C PRO A 172 -51.57 3.41 -23.48
N GLY A 173 -50.65 2.94 -24.34
CA GLY A 173 -51.01 2.42 -25.67
C GLY A 173 -49.88 2.27 -26.69
N GLY A 174 -48.64 2.69 -26.41
CA GLY A 174 -47.52 2.51 -27.33
C GLY A 174 -47.13 1.04 -27.55
N GLU A 175 -46.44 0.75 -28.66
CA GLU A 175 -45.75 -0.54 -28.83
C GLU A 175 -44.75 -0.71 -27.68
N ARG A 176 -44.96 -1.75 -26.86
CA ARG A 176 -44.06 -2.03 -25.74
C ARG A 176 -42.78 -2.63 -26.30
N PRO A 177 -41.59 -2.08 -25.99
CA PRO A 177 -40.34 -2.72 -26.36
C PRO A 177 -40.31 -4.17 -25.83
N ALA A 178 -39.75 -5.09 -26.60
CA ALA A 178 -39.59 -6.48 -26.19
C ALA A 178 -38.95 -6.55 -24.79
N ASP A 179 -39.37 -7.50 -23.95
CA ASP A 179 -39.19 -7.42 -22.49
C ASP A 179 -37.71 -7.23 -22.07
N ALA A 180 -36.76 -7.87 -22.77
CA ALA A 180 -35.33 -7.65 -22.60
C ALA A 180 -34.87 -6.21 -22.92
N GLY A 181 -35.40 -5.61 -23.99
CA GLY A 181 -35.14 -4.22 -24.36
C GLY A 181 -35.73 -3.20 -23.38
N ARG A 182 -36.96 -3.45 -22.89
CA ARG A 182 -37.54 -2.64 -21.81
C ARG A 182 -36.72 -2.77 -20.52
N GLY A 183 -36.34 -3.98 -20.13
CA GLY A 183 -35.48 -4.24 -18.97
C GLY A 183 -34.12 -3.53 -19.05
N ALA A 184 -33.49 -3.53 -20.23
CA ALA A 184 -32.24 -2.82 -20.48
C ALA A 184 -32.40 -1.29 -20.39
N LEU A 185 -33.47 -0.70 -20.95
CA LEU A 185 -33.77 0.72 -20.78
C LEU A 185 -33.97 1.09 -19.30
N VAL A 186 -34.74 0.31 -18.53
CA VAL A 186 -34.94 0.53 -17.09
C VAL A 186 -33.61 0.53 -16.32
N ARG A 187 -32.70 -0.42 -16.63
CA ARG A 187 -31.37 -0.49 -15.99
C ARG A 187 -30.51 0.74 -16.30
N LEU A 188 -30.53 1.25 -17.53
CA LEU A 188 -29.79 2.47 -17.91
C LEU A 188 -30.39 3.72 -17.24
N VAL A 189 -31.71 3.84 -17.20
CA VAL A 189 -32.38 4.97 -16.52
C VAL A 189 -32.13 4.93 -15.00
N ASN A 190 -31.99 3.76 -14.37
CA ASN A 190 -31.58 3.68 -12.96
C ASN A 190 -30.15 4.19 -12.71
N VAL A 191 -29.20 3.97 -13.64
CA VAL A 191 -27.84 4.56 -13.56
C VAL A 191 -27.91 6.08 -13.67
N ALA A 192 -28.75 6.60 -14.58
CA ALA A 192 -29.01 8.03 -14.70
C ALA A 192 -29.69 8.62 -13.46
N ALA A 193 -30.66 7.92 -12.88
CA ALA A 193 -31.34 8.31 -11.64
C ALA A 193 -30.37 8.42 -10.47
N LEU A 194 -29.45 7.45 -10.32
CA LEU A 194 -28.46 7.47 -9.24
C LEU A 194 -27.49 8.66 -9.38
N TYR A 195 -27.07 9.00 -10.60
CA TYR A 195 -26.27 10.20 -10.86
C TYR A 195 -27.02 11.49 -10.47
N VAL A 196 -28.24 11.68 -10.97
CA VAL A 196 -29.04 12.88 -10.67
C VAL A 196 -29.35 12.98 -9.17
N GLY A 197 -29.75 11.88 -8.55
CA GLY A 197 -30.12 11.85 -7.13
C GLY A 197 -28.92 12.08 -6.19
N LEU A 198 -27.75 11.50 -6.49
CA LEU A 198 -26.52 11.81 -5.76
C LEU A 198 -26.04 13.24 -6.01
N GLY A 199 -26.32 13.82 -7.18
CA GLY A 199 -26.05 15.22 -7.50
C GLY A 199 -26.87 16.22 -6.66
N LEU A 200 -27.96 15.78 -6.05
CA LEU A 200 -28.85 16.58 -5.18
C LEU A 200 -28.51 16.47 -3.68
N LEU A 201 -27.43 15.78 -3.31
CA LEU A 201 -27.00 15.67 -1.91
C LEU A 201 -26.58 17.02 -1.32
N GLY A 202 -27.32 17.48 -0.32
CA GLY A 202 -27.13 18.77 0.35
C GLY A 202 -28.10 19.86 -0.11
N VAL A 203 -28.96 19.59 -1.10
CA VAL A 203 -30.08 20.46 -1.46
C VAL A 203 -31.18 20.34 -0.39
N THR A 204 -31.75 21.46 0.08
CA THR A 204 -32.85 21.45 1.06
C THR A 204 -34.21 21.32 0.37
N ARG A 205 -35.25 20.93 1.12
CA ARG A 205 -36.62 20.85 0.59
C ARG A 205 -37.11 22.19 0.02
N ASP A 206 -36.73 23.29 0.64
CA ASP A 206 -37.16 24.64 0.24
C ASP A 206 -36.60 25.02 -1.15
N SER A 207 -35.43 24.48 -1.52
CA SER A 207 -34.84 24.67 -2.86
C SER A 207 -35.51 23.84 -3.96
N ILE A 208 -36.33 22.83 -3.66
CA ILE A 208 -36.93 21.95 -4.69
C ILE A 208 -37.90 22.71 -5.61
N GLY A 209 -38.48 23.82 -5.12
CA GLY A 209 -39.32 24.72 -5.90
C GLY A 209 -38.56 25.72 -6.80
N ASP A 210 -37.23 25.77 -6.74
CA ASP A 210 -36.43 26.71 -7.53
C ASP A 210 -36.37 26.31 -9.01
N THR A 211 -36.86 27.19 -9.88
CA THR A 211 -36.79 27.06 -11.35
C THR A 211 -35.34 26.85 -11.84
N ALA A 212 -34.35 27.47 -11.20
CA ALA A 212 -32.94 27.30 -11.57
C ALA A 212 -32.43 25.90 -11.18
N LEU A 213 -32.79 25.37 -9.99
CA LEU A 213 -32.53 23.98 -9.63
C LEU A 213 -33.20 23.00 -10.61
N GLN A 214 -34.47 23.22 -10.96
CA GLN A 214 -35.20 22.35 -11.90
C GLN A 214 -34.57 22.36 -13.31
N ALA A 215 -34.11 23.52 -13.78
CA ALA A 215 -33.34 23.63 -15.02
C ALA A 215 -31.99 22.87 -14.93
N ASN A 216 -31.28 22.95 -13.81
CA ASN A 216 -30.04 22.22 -13.57
C ASN A 216 -30.27 20.69 -13.52
N ILE A 217 -31.35 20.22 -12.87
CA ILE A 217 -31.75 18.81 -12.85
C ILE A 217 -32.03 18.31 -14.28
N LEU A 218 -32.80 19.07 -15.07
CA LEU A 218 -33.09 18.70 -16.46
C LEU A 218 -31.83 18.66 -17.32
N ALA A 219 -30.88 19.59 -17.11
CA ALA A 219 -29.58 19.59 -17.79
C ALA A 219 -28.73 18.36 -17.40
N ALA A 220 -28.67 18.02 -16.11
CA ALA A 220 -27.97 16.85 -15.59
C ALA A 220 -28.56 15.54 -16.15
N SER A 221 -29.89 15.38 -16.09
CA SER A 221 -30.62 14.26 -16.70
C SER A 221 -30.31 14.10 -18.19
N ARG A 222 -30.38 15.19 -18.97
CA ARG A 222 -30.03 15.18 -20.40
C ARG A 222 -28.58 14.76 -20.63
N ALA A 223 -27.63 15.23 -19.80
CA ALA A 223 -26.22 14.91 -19.96
C ALA A 223 -25.93 13.41 -19.76
N VAL A 224 -26.35 12.85 -18.63
CA VAL A 224 -26.09 11.43 -18.31
C VAL A 224 -26.80 10.48 -19.27
N LEU A 225 -28.06 10.76 -19.65
CA LEU A 225 -28.81 9.91 -20.57
C LEU A 225 -28.20 9.91 -21.98
N ARG A 226 -27.65 11.05 -22.45
CA ARG A 226 -26.93 11.12 -23.74
C ARG A 226 -25.64 10.30 -23.74
N VAL A 227 -24.89 10.31 -22.63
CA VAL A 227 -23.67 9.49 -22.47
C VAL A 227 -24.02 7.99 -22.49
N LEU A 228 -25.06 7.59 -21.76
CA LEU A 228 -25.54 6.19 -21.77
C LEU A 228 -26.06 5.77 -23.15
N ALA A 229 -26.73 6.67 -23.88
CA ALA A 229 -27.15 6.42 -25.27
C ALA A 229 -25.95 6.24 -26.22
N SER A 230 -24.90 7.06 -26.12
CA SER A 230 -23.69 6.83 -26.91
C SER A 230 -22.98 5.53 -26.53
N CYS A 231 -22.92 5.16 -25.24
CA CYS A 231 -22.33 3.87 -24.83
C CYS A 231 -23.04 2.67 -25.49
N CYS A 232 -24.35 2.76 -25.74
CA CYS A 232 -25.12 1.74 -26.45
C CYS A 232 -24.84 1.68 -27.95
N GLU A 233 -24.45 2.79 -28.56
CA GLU A 233 -24.17 2.89 -30.00
C GLU A 233 -22.70 2.59 -30.30
N ASP A 234 -21.78 3.14 -29.51
CA ASP A 234 -20.34 2.84 -29.54
C ASP A 234 -20.11 1.31 -29.38
N ALA A 235 -20.82 0.67 -28.46
CA ALA A 235 -20.76 -0.79 -28.24
C ALA A 235 -21.43 -1.64 -29.35
N ARG A 236 -22.25 -1.04 -30.22
CA ARG A 236 -22.84 -1.68 -31.41
C ARG A 236 -22.03 -1.43 -32.68
N ALA A 237 -21.31 -0.32 -32.75
CA ALA A 237 -20.41 0.03 -33.85
C ALA A 237 -19.08 -0.75 -33.80
N ALA A 238 -18.70 -1.25 -32.62
CA ALA A 238 -17.63 -2.23 -32.48
C ALA A 238 -18.00 -3.55 -33.19
N PRO A 239 -17.25 -4.00 -34.21
CA PRO A 239 -17.57 -5.23 -34.93
C PRO A 239 -17.29 -6.47 -34.05
N PRO A 240 -18.09 -7.56 -34.18
CA PRO A 240 -17.74 -8.85 -33.61
C PRO A 240 -16.44 -9.34 -34.27
N GLY A 241 -15.40 -9.52 -33.45
CA GLY A 241 -14.03 -9.70 -33.92
C GLY A 241 -13.33 -8.37 -34.26
N ALA A 242 -12.43 -7.94 -33.37
CA ALA A 242 -11.50 -6.85 -33.67
C ALA A 242 -10.64 -7.19 -34.91
N LYS A 243 -10.30 -6.17 -35.72
CA LYS A 243 -9.57 -6.35 -36.98
C LYS A 243 -8.25 -7.11 -36.77
N LYS A 244 -7.95 -8.06 -37.66
CA LYS A 244 -6.60 -8.65 -37.81
C LYS A 244 -5.55 -7.54 -37.87
N ILE A 245 -4.70 -7.44 -36.85
CA ILE A 245 -3.47 -6.65 -36.91
C ILE A 245 -2.47 -7.46 -37.76
N ALA A 246 -2.14 -6.93 -38.94
CA ALA A 246 -1.19 -7.59 -39.84
C ALA A 246 0.25 -7.35 -39.36
N GLY A 247 0.88 -8.37 -38.78
CA GLY A 247 2.32 -8.35 -38.46
C GLY A 247 2.77 -9.22 -37.29
N THR A 248 1.89 -9.55 -36.35
CA THR A 248 2.26 -10.28 -35.11
C THR A 248 1.88 -11.76 -35.16
N SER A 249 2.84 -12.62 -35.49
CA SER A 249 2.72 -14.07 -35.23
C SER A 249 2.96 -14.39 -33.75
N ALA A 250 2.23 -15.38 -33.23
CA ALA A 250 2.43 -15.99 -31.91
C ALA A 250 2.10 -15.17 -30.64
N VAL A 251 0.97 -14.44 -30.66
CA VAL A 251 -0.11 -14.68 -29.67
C VAL A 251 -1.42 -14.63 -30.46
N SER A 252 -2.11 -15.76 -30.59
CA SER A 252 -3.29 -15.90 -31.48
C SER A 252 -4.48 -16.54 -30.77
N ASP A 253 -4.72 -16.15 -29.52
CA ASP A 253 -6.02 -16.32 -28.88
C ASP A 253 -6.68 -14.95 -28.80
N ALA A 254 -7.82 -14.80 -29.47
CA ALA A 254 -8.67 -13.63 -29.29
C ALA A 254 -9.28 -13.67 -27.88
N LEU A 255 -9.50 -12.50 -27.27
CA LEU A 255 -10.33 -12.35 -26.07
C LEU A 255 -11.63 -13.15 -26.28
N PRO A 256 -11.92 -14.21 -25.50
CA PRO A 256 -13.08 -15.04 -25.75
C PRO A 256 -14.36 -14.20 -25.64
N ASP A 257 -15.22 -14.25 -26.66
CA ASP A 257 -16.42 -13.40 -26.75
C ASP A 257 -17.33 -13.52 -25.51
N ALA A 258 -17.21 -14.59 -24.73
CA ALA A 258 -17.91 -14.81 -23.47
C ALA A 258 -17.44 -13.92 -22.28
N VAL A 259 -16.13 -13.63 -22.12
CA VAL A 259 -15.57 -13.08 -20.87
C VAL A 259 -15.60 -11.54 -20.83
N PRO A 260 -16.25 -10.90 -19.82
CA PRO A 260 -16.23 -9.45 -19.67
C PRO A 260 -14.85 -8.95 -19.19
N PRO A 261 -14.16 -8.06 -19.93
CA PRO A 261 -12.78 -7.70 -19.59
C PRO A 261 -12.61 -6.90 -18.29
N LEU A 262 -13.61 -6.11 -17.88
CA LEU A 262 -13.55 -5.29 -16.67
C LEU A 262 -14.42 -5.89 -15.56
N TRP A 263 -13.78 -6.25 -14.44
CA TRP A 263 -14.45 -6.85 -13.29
C TRP A 263 -14.96 -5.80 -12.29
N HIS A 264 -14.08 -4.89 -11.85
CA HIS A 264 -14.38 -3.95 -10.77
C HIS A 264 -13.62 -2.61 -10.92
N ILE A 265 -14.21 -1.55 -10.38
CA ILE A 265 -13.68 -0.18 -10.35
C ILE A 265 -13.73 0.33 -8.90
N ALA A 266 -12.56 0.61 -8.36
CA ALA A 266 -12.31 1.02 -6.97
C ALA A 266 -11.70 2.42 -6.90
N ARG A 267 -11.81 3.11 -5.74
CA ARG A 267 -10.94 4.26 -5.47
C ARG A 267 -9.49 3.80 -5.36
N ASN A 268 -8.56 4.57 -5.92
CA ASN A 268 -7.17 4.50 -5.46
C ASN A 268 -7.11 5.15 -4.07
N ARG A 269 -6.90 4.36 -3.00
CA ARG A 269 -7.01 4.85 -1.62
C ARG A 269 -5.69 5.45 -1.14
N PRO A 270 -5.69 6.61 -0.45
CA PRO A 270 -4.50 7.14 0.19
C PRO A 270 -4.13 6.32 1.44
N ALA A 271 -2.84 6.07 1.62
CA ALA A 271 -2.29 5.47 2.83
C ALA A 271 -1.83 6.53 3.84
N ARG A 272 -1.65 6.13 5.11
CA ARG A 272 -1.16 6.99 6.20
C ARG A 272 -0.18 6.23 7.10
N HIS A 273 0.72 6.98 7.74
CA HIS A 273 1.62 6.50 8.79
C HIS A 273 0.90 6.21 10.13
N ALA A 274 1.55 5.41 10.98
CA ALA A 274 1.32 5.26 12.42
C ALA A 274 2.71 5.15 13.11
N VAL A 275 2.87 4.70 14.37
CA VAL A 275 4.19 4.75 15.11
C VAL A 275 4.38 3.52 16.10
N THR A 276 4.99 3.40 17.30
CA THR A 276 6.43 2.99 17.50
C THR A 276 6.84 1.92 18.61
N ARG A 277 8.06 1.28 18.64
CA ARG A 277 8.79 0.32 19.61
C ARG A 277 8.14 -0.43 20.81
N SER A 278 8.78 -1.57 21.21
CA SER A 278 9.80 -1.62 22.34
C SER A 278 10.63 -2.91 22.47
N ARG A 279 11.97 -2.74 22.61
CA ARG A 279 12.96 -3.82 22.50
C ARG A 279 13.02 -4.78 23.69
N MET A 280 13.28 -4.26 24.89
CA MET A 280 13.58 -5.12 26.06
C MET A 280 12.34 -5.92 26.48
N THR A 281 11.17 -5.30 26.29
CA THR A 281 9.83 -5.79 26.61
C THR A 281 9.49 -7.13 25.93
N VAL A 282 10.01 -7.35 24.71
CA VAL A 282 9.78 -8.57 23.93
C VAL A 282 10.90 -9.62 24.11
N LYS A 283 11.84 -9.38 25.04
CA LYS A 283 12.95 -10.27 25.42
C LYS A 283 13.91 -10.63 24.27
N ALA A 284 13.97 -9.79 23.23
CA ALA A 284 14.82 -10.02 22.06
C ALA A 284 16.33 -9.99 22.39
N ASP A 285 16.75 -9.21 23.38
CA ASP A 285 18.13 -9.22 23.89
C ASP A 285 18.47 -10.54 24.61
N ALA A 286 17.55 -11.09 25.39
CA ALA A 286 17.70 -12.41 25.99
C ALA A 286 17.74 -13.51 24.92
N ALA A 287 16.84 -13.47 23.93
CA ALA A 287 16.81 -14.42 22.83
C ALA A 287 18.11 -14.40 22.01
N SER A 288 18.60 -13.21 21.60
CA SER A 288 19.88 -13.09 20.88
C SER A 288 21.08 -13.58 21.70
N ARG A 289 21.12 -13.34 23.02
CA ARG A 289 22.20 -13.80 23.92
C ARG A 289 22.17 -15.31 24.17
N VAL A 290 20.98 -15.92 24.23
CA VAL A 290 20.81 -17.36 24.51
C VAL A 290 21.00 -18.24 23.27
N PHE A 291 20.63 -17.73 22.09
CA PHE A 291 20.62 -18.51 20.84
C PHE A 291 21.65 -18.06 19.78
N ASP A 292 22.53 -17.11 20.11
CA ASP A 292 23.53 -16.48 19.23
C ASP A 292 22.97 -16.12 17.83
N THR A 293 21.85 -15.39 17.83
CA THR A 293 21.15 -15.00 16.59
C THR A 293 20.80 -13.51 16.59
N GLY A 294 21.10 -12.88 15.46
CA GLY A 294 20.81 -11.47 15.17
C GLY A 294 20.18 -11.27 13.79
N GLY A 295 19.54 -12.31 13.22
CA GLY A 295 18.92 -12.25 11.88
C GLY A 295 19.88 -12.45 10.70
N ARG A 296 21.10 -12.96 10.93
CA ARG A 296 22.08 -13.24 9.87
C ARG A 296 21.48 -14.22 8.85
N GLY A 297 21.68 -13.95 7.55
CA GLY A 297 21.14 -14.76 6.45
C GLY A 297 19.67 -14.47 6.11
N VAL A 298 18.93 -13.81 7.00
CA VAL A 298 17.57 -13.33 6.71
C VAL A 298 17.65 -11.96 6.05
N ARG A 299 16.89 -11.82 4.95
CA ARG A 299 16.60 -10.55 4.29
C ARG A 299 15.12 -10.22 4.37
N TRP A 300 14.82 -9.01 4.83
CA TRP A 300 13.46 -8.52 5.09
C TRP A 300 13.17 -7.26 4.28
N ALA A 301 11.96 -7.14 3.74
CA ALA A 301 11.52 -5.93 3.04
C ALA A 301 10.74 -4.99 3.97
N ILE A 302 10.86 -3.69 3.74
CA ILE A 302 10.10 -2.64 4.42
C ILE A 302 9.38 -1.82 3.36
N VAL A 303 8.04 -1.72 3.46
CA VAL A 303 7.19 -0.93 2.55
C VAL A 303 6.75 0.34 3.29
N ASP A 304 7.38 1.46 2.95
CA ASP A 304 7.36 2.67 3.79
C ASP A 304 7.78 3.95 3.02
N SER A 305 8.02 5.08 3.70
CA SER A 305 8.53 6.33 3.11
C SER A 305 10.02 6.27 2.72
N GLY A 306 10.78 5.44 3.42
CA GLY A 306 12.12 5.04 3.01
C GLY A 306 13.14 4.95 4.13
N ILE A 307 14.26 4.30 3.83
CA ILE A 307 15.36 4.11 4.77
C ILE A 307 16.57 4.95 4.35
N ASP A 308 17.14 5.68 5.32
CA ASP A 308 18.46 6.28 5.18
C ASP A 308 19.54 5.17 5.21
N ALA A 309 20.00 4.78 4.02
CA ALA A 309 21.00 3.74 3.82
C ALA A 309 22.40 4.16 4.29
N GLY A 310 22.67 5.48 4.31
CA GLY A 310 23.88 6.08 4.88
C GLY A 310 23.81 6.24 6.40
N HIS A 311 22.68 5.91 7.05
CA HIS A 311 22.54 6.00 8.50
C HIS A 311 23.50 5.02 9.19
N PRO A 312 24.45 5.48 10.04
CA PRO A 312 25.57 4.64 10.48
C PRO A 312 25.19 3.35 11.22
N ALA A 313 24.05 3.35 11.93
CA ALA A 313 23.50 2.16 12.58
C ALA A 313 23.20 0.96 11.63
N PHE A 314 23.19 1.16 10.31
CA PHE A 314 23.03 0.07 9.33
C PHE A 314 24.34 -0.38 8.67
N VAL A 315 25.50 0.22 8.98
CA VAL A 315 26.79 -0.17 8.40
C VAL A 315 27.14 -1.62 8.74
N ARG A 316 27.77 -2.33 7.79
CA ARG A 316 28.31 -3.68 7.98
C ARG A 316 29.58 -3.62 8.84
N THR A 317 29.51 -4.21 10.03
CA THR A 317 30.65 -4.36 10.97
C THR A 317 31.59 -5.51 10.62
N THR A 318 31.30 -6.29 9.58
CA THR A 318 32.19 -7.32 9.03
C THR A 318 32.20 -7.26 7.50
N PRO A 319 33.36 -7.52 6.84
CA PRO A 319 33.43 -7.61 5.38
C PRO A 319 32.57 -8.76 4.83
N PRO A 320 32.13 -8.70 3.56
CA PRO A 320 31.51 -9.84 2.90
C PRO A 320 32.50 -11.01 2.76
N ASP A 321 31.99 -12.24 2.85
CA ASP A 321 32.80 -13.44 2.64
C ASP A 321 33.38 -13.47 1.22
N GLY A 322 34.71 -13.54 1.16
CA GLY A 322 35.51 -13.39 -0.07
C GLY A 322 36.86 -12.69 0.16
N ALA A 323 36.98 -11.85 1.19
CA ALA A 323 38.19 -11.09 1.48
C ALA A 323 39.24 -11.81 2.38
N ARG A 324 38.96 -13.03 2.88
CA ARG A 324 39.94 -13.82 3.66
C ARG A 324 41.00 -14.42 2.73
N ARG A 325 42.16 -13.75 2.64
CA ARG A 325 43.37 -14.34 2.05
C ARG A 325 43.75 -15.63 2.81
N PRO A 326 44.03 -16.75 2.13
CA PRO A 326 44.42 -17.99 2.79
C PRO A 326 45.90 -17.94 3.22
N GLY A 327 46.16 -17.70 4.50
CA GLY A 327 47.51 -17.75 5.06
C GLY A 327 47.67 -16.96 6.36
N GLY A 328 47.57 -17.64 7.49
CA GLY A 328 47.76 -17.04 8.81
C GLY A 328 47.21 -17.93 9.92
N ARG A 329 48.06 -18.78 10.52
CA ARG A 329 47.70 -19.47 11.76
C ARG A 329 47.63 -18.43 12.89
N PRO A 330 46.57 -18.39 13.71
CA PRO A 330 46.63 -17.66 14.97
C PRO A 330 47.67 -18.34 15.88
N ALA A 331 48.51 -17.56 16.53
CA ALA A 331 49.39 -18.06 17.58
C ALA A 331 48.55 -18.33 18.84
N GLY A 332 48.33 -19.60 19.16
CA GLY A 332 47.70 -19.99 20.42
C GLY A 332 48.67 -19.81 21.58
N GLY A 333 48.27 -19.06 22.60
CA GLY A 333 48.93 -19.05 23.90
C GLY A 333 48.20 -19.99 24.85
N ASP A 334 48.84 -21.10 25.24
CA ASP A 334 48.31 -22.00 26.26
C ASP A 334 48.52 -21.43 27.68
N PRO A 335 47.54 -21.57 28.59
CA PRO A 335 47.68 -21.12 29.97
C PRO A 335 48.33 -22.18 30.88
N ALA A 336 49.42 -21.76 31.54
CA ALA A 336 49.87 -22.19 32.88
C ALA A 336 50.02 -23.69 33.21
N THR A 337 51.27 -24.18 33.17
CA THR A 337 51.82 -25.09 34.20
C THR A 337 53.31 -24.77 34.46
N GLY A 338 53.77 -24.86 35.71
CA GLY A 338 55.20 -24.84 36.07
C GLY A 338 55.70 -23.58 36.82
N ASP A 339 56.23 -23.81 38.02
CA ASP A 339 56.90 -22.85 38.94
C ASP A 339 57.90 -23.66 39.80
N PRO A 340 58.87 -23.07 40.54
CA PRO A 340 59.77 -21.93 40.25
C PRO A 340 61.25 -22.37 40.12
N ALA A 341 62.13 -21.55 39.51
CA ALA A 341 63.58 -21.67 39.74
C ALA A 341 64.43 -20.39 39.48
N SER A 342 65.16 -19.97 40.53
CA SER A 342 66.57 -19.54 40.47
C SER A 342 67.02 -18.25 39.72
N LYS A 343 67.32 -17.22 40.55
CA LYS A 343 68.50 -16.31 40.49
C LYS A 343 68.52 -15.05 39.59
N ASN A 344 68.41 -13.92 40.28
CA ASN A 344 69.12 -12.63 40.06
C ASN A 344 70.67 -12.82 40.17
N PRO A 345 71.58 -11.83 39.93
CA PRO A 345 71.34 -10.37 39.79
C PRO A 345 72.20 -9.60 38.74
N GLY A 346 71.99 -8.28 38.65
CA GLY A 346 73.07 -7.28 38.54
C GLY A 346 73.12 -6.41 37.28
N GLY A 347 73.35 -5.10 37.46
CA GLY A 347 73.60 -4.14 36.36
C GLY A 347 73.14 -2.71 36.70
N ASP A 348 74.05 -1.86 37.19
CA ASP A 348 73.76 -0.49 37.65
C ASP A 348 73.86 0.60 36.56
N ASN A 349 73.33 1.78 36.91
CA ASN A 349 73.42 3.10 36.25
C ASN A 349 74.90 3.58 36.04
N PRO A 350 75.24 4.72 35.35
CA PRO A 350 74.42 5.93 35.14
C PRO A 350 74.52 6.72 33.81
N GLY A 351 73.52 7.59 33.57
CA GLY A 351 73.64 9.04 33.29
C GLY A 351 74.48 9.62 32.13
N GLY A 352 73.85 10.49 31.32
CA GLY A 352 74.53 11.42 30.39
C GLY A 352 73.54 12.41 29.73
N ASP A 353 73.85 13.71 29.78
CA ASP A 353 72.96 14.81 29.33
C ASP A 353 73.25 15.35 27.91
N ASN A 354 72.19 15.88 27.27
CA ASN A 354 72.20 16.93 26.22
C ASN A 354 72.85 16.62 24.83
N PRO A 355 72.51 17.41 23.78
CA PRO A 355 71.17 17.91 23.43
C PRO A 355 70.84 17.74 21.92
N ALA A 356 69.59 18.06 21.58
CA ALA A 356 69.03 18.39 20.26
C ALA A 356 69.91 18.26 19.00
N LYS A 357 69.51 17.36 18.11
CA LYS A 357 69.65 17.51 16.65
C LYS A 357 68.39 17.03 15.94
N ASP A 358 67.96 17.77 14.94
CA ASP A 358 66.88 17.40 14.03
C ASP A 358 67.33 16.31 13.06
N ASP A 359 66.48 15.31 12.86
CA ASP A 359 66.37 14.55 11.60
C ASP A 359 64.89 14.15 11.47
N PRO A 360 64.29 14.21 10.26
CA PRO A 360 62.84 14.08 10.11
C PRO A 360 62.38 12.63 10.32
N ALA A 361 61.13 12.49 10.76
CA ALA A 361 60.48 11.19 10.86
C ALA A 361 60.49 10.48 9.50
N LYS A 362 60.82 9.19 9.49
CA LYS A 362 60.45 8.31 8.38
C LYS A 362 58.99 7.94 8.59
N ASP A 363 58.12 8.48 7.76
CA ASP A 363 56.74 8.02 7.67
C ASP A 363 56.76 6.52 7.32
N ASP A 364 56.17 5.70 8.18
CA ASP A 364 55.98 4.26 7.96
C ASP A 364 54.52 4.06 7.51
N PRO A 365 54.24 3.95 6.20
CA PRO A 365 52.92 4.21 5.62
C PRO A 365 51.98 2.99 5.73
N ALA A 366 51.76 2.53 6.97
CA ALA A 366 51.23 1.20 7.26
C ALA A 366 50.05 1.17 8.26
N ASN A 367 49.45 2.32 8.63
CA ASN A 367 48.39 2.35 9.65
C ASN A 367 47.26 3.40 9.48
N ASP A 368 47.12 4.05 8.32
CA ASP A 368 46.11 5.11 8.09
C ASP A 368 44.81 4.63 7.40
N ASP A 369 44.76 3.39 6.89
CA ASP A 369 43.65 2.85 6.09
C ASP A 369 42.31 2.65 6.86
N LEU A 370 42.29 2.89 8.18
CA LEU A 370 41.05 2.81 8.99
C LEU A 370 40.16 4.06 8.87
N ALA A 371 40.59 5.11 8.16
CA ALA A 371 39.83 6.34 7.93
C ALA A 371 38.87 6.28 6.72
N SER A 372 38.58 5.10 6.15
CA SER A 372 37.61 4.97 5.05
C SER A 372 36.21 5.47 5.46
N ASP A 373 35.57 6.32 4.66
CA ASP A 373 34.33 7.02 5.04
C ASP A 373 33.17 6.04 5.30
N ASP A 374 32.89 5.78 6.58
CA ASP A 374 31.81 4.91 7.07
C ASP A 374 30.40 5.40 6.69
N ARG A 375 30.27 6.60 6.10
CA ARG A 375 29.02 7.10 5.50
C ARG A 375 28.75 6.54 4.11
N ASP A 376 29.69 5.80 3.50
CA ASP A 376 29.51 5.15 2.20
C ASP A 376 28.33 4.15 2.24
N PRO A 377 27.17 4.46 1.61
CA PRO A 377 25.98 3.62 1.73
C PRO A 377 26.18 2.24 1.08
N ARG A 378 27.20 2.06 0.23
CA ARG A 378 27.58 0.76 -0.34
C ARG A 378 28.05 -0.24 0.73
N ARG A 379 28.44 0.22 1.92
CA ARG A 379 28.77 -0.63 3.09
C ARG A 379 27.55 -0.91 4.00
N SER A 380 26.34 -0.51 3.60
CA SER A 380 25.12 -0.68 4.40
C SER A 380 24.58 -2.11 4.40
N ARG A 381 23.77 -2.41 5.42
CA ARG A 381 22.86 -3.57 5.47
C ARG A 381 21.51 -3.28 4.85
N ILE A 382 21.22 -2.02 4.49
CA ILE A 382 20.18 -1.71 3.50
C ILE A 382 20.76 -2.12 2.15
N VAL A 383 20.44 -3.30 1.65
CA VAL A 383 21.12 -3.88 0.47
C VAL A 383 20.74 -3.22 -0.84
N ARG A 384 19.58 -2.56 -0.86
CA ARG A 384 19.02 -1.88 -2.03
C ARG A 384 17.88 -0.96 -1.60
N THR A 385 17.71 0.14 -2.32
CA THR A 385 16.52 0.98 -2.26
C THR A 385 15.85 1.05 -3.64
N LEU A 386 14.53 0.91 -3.65
CA LEU A 386 13.68 1.03 -4.83
C LEU A 386 12.53 1.99 -4.53
N ASP A 387 12.27 2.91 -5.46
CA ASP A 387 11.33 4.00 -5.31
C ASP A 387 10.14 3.82 -6.26
N PHE A 388 9.04 3.30 -5.72
CA PHE A 388 7.84 2.94 -6.46
C PHE A 388 6.94 4.13 -6.79
N THR A 389 7.15 5.30 -6.17
CA THR A 389 6.39 6.53 -6.49
C THR A 389 6.50 6.87 -7.99
N ARG A 390 7.67 6.58 -8.58
CA ARG A 390 7.98 6.75 -10.00
C ARG A 390 7.22 5.80 -10.92
N LEU A 391 6.64 4.71 -10.42
CA LEU A 391 6.06 3.66 -11.25
C LEU A 391 4.86 4.15 -12.06
N ALA A 392 4.04 5.04 -11.49
CA ALA A 392 2.91 5.63 -12.21
C ALA A 392 3.40 6.37 -13.46
N ASP A 393 4.36 7.27 -13.31
CA ASP A 393 4.99 8.00 -14.41
C ASP A 393 5.74 7.09 -15.40
N LEU A 394 6.47 6.07 -14.91
CA LEU A 394 7.19 5.11 -15.75
C LEU A 394 6.24 4.30 -16.64
N THR A 395 5.06 3.94 -16.14
CA THR A 395 4.05 3.14 -16.87
C THR A 395 3.03 3.98 -17.64
N ALA A 396 3.00 5.29 -17.38
CA ALA A 396 2.42 6.32 -18.25
C ALA A 396 3.33 6.69 -19.43
N GLY A 397 4.65 6.54 -19.26
CA GLY A 397 5.67 7.06 -20.18
C GLY A 397 6.05 8.53 -19.92
N THR A 398 5.61 9.11 -18.81
CA THR A 398 5.86 10.50 -18.40
C THR A 398 7.01 10.63 -17.41
N LEU A 399 8.22 10.21 -17.82
CA LEU A 399 9.43 10.32 -16.98
C LEU A 399 9.58 11.72 -16.35
N PRO A 400 9.68 11.85 -15.01
CA PRO A 400 9.82 13.15 -14.36
C PRO A 400 11.09 13.87 -14.82
N LYS A 401 11.03 15.20 -14.99
CA LYS A 401 12.17 16.01 -15.47
C LYS A 401 13.43 15.82 -14.61
N ALA A 402 13.27 15.62 -13.29
CA ALA A 402 14.39 15.31 -12.39
C ALA A 402 15.03 13.94 -12.69
N VAL A 403 14.21 12.91 -12.94
CA VAL A 403 14.68 11.56 -13.33
C VAL A 403 15.34 11.60 -14.71
N MET A 404 14.73 12.29 -15.69
CA MET A 404 15.33 12.53 -17.01
C MET A 404 16.70 13.19 -16.90
N ALA A 405 16.83 14.25 -16.10
CA ALA A 405 18.08 14.98 -15.91
C ALA A 405 19.12 14.18 -15.12
N ARG A 406 18.72 13.35 -14.15
CA ARG A 406 19.62 12.43 -13.42
C ARG A 406 20.15 11.34 -14.37
N LEU A 407 19.26 10.68 -15.11
CA LEU A 407 19.64 9.66 -16.09
C LEU A 407 20.54 10.24 -17.19
N ALA A 408 20.27 11.44 -17.70
CA ALA A 408 21.11 12.09 -18.70
C ALA A 408 22.56 12.39 -18.22
N ARG A 409 22.82 12.40 -16.90
CA ARG A 409 24.16 12.56 -16.31
C ARG A 409 24.83 11.23 -15.93
N HIS A 410 24.07 10.14 -15.80
CA HIS A 410 24.58 8.86 -15.33
C HIS A 410 25.23 8.03 -16.44
N PRO A 411 26.38 7.36 -16.20
CA PRO A 411 26.96 6.40 -17.15
C PRO A 411 25.93 5.34 -17.59
N GLY A 412 25.78 5.11 -18.90
CA GLY A 412 24.76 4.21 -19.45
C GLY A 412 23.31 4.75 -19.39
N GLY A 413 23.07 5.94 -18.84
CA GLY A 413 21.73 6.50 -18.66
C GLY A 413 20.95 6.75 -19.95
N ALA A 414 21.63 6.96 -21.08
CA ALA A 414 20.99 6.99 -22.41
C ALA A 414 20.27 5.66 -22.74
N ALA A 415 20.83 4.52 -22.36
CA ALA A 415 20.18 3.21 -22.54
C ALA A 415 19.03 2.99 -21.55
N LEU A 416 19.09 3.60 -20.36
CA LEU A 416 17.96 3.61 -19.40
C LEU A 416 16.80 4.48 -19.90
N LEU A 417 17.08 5.64 -20.47
CA LEU A 417 16.08 6.49 -21.14
C LEU A 417 15.43 5.77 -22.33
N GLU A 418 16.24 5.10 -23.16
CA GLU A 418 15.73 4.29 -24.27
C GLU A 418 14.88 3.11 -23.77
N ARG A 419 15.30 2.43 -22.69
CA ARG A 419 14.53 1.35 -22.03
C ARG A 419 13.20 1.83 -21.44
N ALA A 420 13.16 3.00 -20.83
CA ALA A 420 11.93 3.62 -20.36
C ALA A 420 10.99 3.98 -21.53
N GLY A 421 11.56 4.53 -22.63
CA GLY A 421 10.85 4.74 -23.89
C GLY A 421 10.41 3.43 -24.58
N ARG A 422 10.97 2.27 -24.22
CA ARG A 422 10.44 0.95 -24.61
C ARG A 422 9.31 0.48 -23.70
N ILE A 423 9.39 0.67 -22.38
CA ILE A 423 8.32 0.32 -21.42
C ILE A 423 6.99 0.98 -21.78
N ALA A 424 6.99 2.30 -22.02
CA ALA A 424 5.78 3.04 -22.37
C ALA A 424 5.11 2.49 -23.65
N ARG A 425 5.92 2.13 -24.67
CA ARG A 425 5.43 1.50 -25.90
C ARG A 425 4.96 0.07 -25.67
N TYR A 426 5.69 -0.76 -24.93
CA TYR A 426 5.29 -2.13 -24.60
C TYR A 426 3.91 -2.17 -23.92
N LEU A 427 3.65 -1.28 -22.97
CA LEU A 427 2.36 -1.17 -22.29
C LEU A 427 1.25 -0.60 -23.20
N ALA A 428 1.58 0.34 -24.10
CA ALA A 428 0.63 0.82 -25.11
C ALA A 428 0.27 -0.25 -26.16
N ASP A 429 1.25 -1.07 -26.56
CA ASP A 429 1.12 -2.20 -27.48
C ASP A 429 0.36 -3.39 -26.86
N GLY A 430 -0.03 -3.31 -25.58
CA GLY A 430 -0.78 -4.37 -24.89
C GLY A 430 0.06 -5.54 -24.38
N ARG A 431 1.32 -5.30 -23.98
CA ARG A 431 2.19 -6.30 -23.34
C ARG A 431 2.12 -6.21 -21.81
N MET A 432 2.39 -7.32 -21.13
CA MET A 432 2.50 -7.39 -19.67
C MET A 432 3.63 -6.51 -19.11
N LEU A 433 3.52 -6.22 -17.81
CA LEU A 433 4.55 -5.51 -17.04
C LEU A 433 5.81 -6.36 -16.88
N ASP A 434 6.95 -5.89 -17.39
CA ASP A 434 8.25 -6.55 -17.22
C ASP A 434 9.08 -5.82 -16.15
N TRP A 435 9.14 -6.43 -14.95
CA TRP A 435 9.93 -5.91 -13.83
C TRP A 435 11.43 -5.82 -14.13
N SER A 436 11.98 -6.65 -15.02
CA SER A 436 13.39 -6.57 -15.40
C SER A 436 13.71 -5.27 -16.15
N LEU A 437 12.71 -4.67 -16.84
CA LEU A 437 12.85 -3.37 -17.48
C LEU A 437 12.72 -2.22 -16.48
N LEU A 438 11.81 -2.34 -15.50
CA LEU A 438 11.47 -1.29 -14.54
C LEU A 438 12.47 -1.19 -13.38
N GLU A 439 12.97 -2.32 -12.88
CA GLU A 439 13.84 -2.41 -11.71
C GLU A 439 15.03 -1.41 -11.74
N PRO A 440 15.79 -1.26 -12.85
CA PRO A 440 16.88 -0.28 -12.94
C PRO A 440 16.46 1.21 -12.98
N LEU A 441 15.15 1.50 -13.09
CA LEU A 441 14.59 2.85 -13.14
C LEU A 441 13.94 3.24 -11.80
N LEU A 442 13.44 2.25 -11.06
CA LEU A 442 12.99 2.38 -9.67
C LEU A 442 14.19 2.53 -8.72
N ASP A 443 15.36 2.00 -9.07
CA ASP A 443 16.56 2.00 -8.24
C ASP A 443 16.96 3.40 -7.72
N VAL A 444 17.42 3.46 -6.47
CA VAL A 444 18.00 4.64 -5.84
C VAL A 444 19.46 4.32 -5.53
N PRO A 445 20.42 4.90 -6.29
CA PRO A 445 21.82 4.51 -6.19
C PRO A 445 22.39 4.86 -4.80
N HIS A 446 23.06 3.89 -4.19
CA HIS A 446 23.75 4.02 -2.90
C HIS A 446 25.17 4.61 -3.06
N ALA A 447 25.47 5.27 -4.18
CA ALA A 447 26.80 5.82 -4.46
C ALA A 447 27.01 7.18 -3.76
N PRO A 448 28.17 7.44 -3.14
CA PRO A 448 28.51 8.75 -2.61
C PRO A 448 28.38 9.86 -3.67
N GLY A 449 27.59 10.90 -3.37
CA GLY A 449 27.30 12.02 -4.28
C GLY A 449 26.00 11.90 -5.08
N ASP A 450 25.52 10.68 -5.36
CA ASP A 450 24.23 10.42 -6.04
C ASP A 450 23.13 9.93 -5.07
N TYR A 451 23.48 9.55 -3.84
CA TYR A 451 22.54 9.10 -2.82
C TYR A 451 21.83 10.26 -2.10
N GLU A 452 20.51 10.17 -1.98
CA GLU A 452 19.66 11.11 -1.24
C GLU A 452 18.88 10.38 -0.14
N ALA A 453 19.04 10.83 1.10
CA ALA A 453 18.32 10.31 2.26
C ALA A 453 16.82 10.65 2.16
N PRO A 454 15.91 9.79 2.67
CA PRO A 454 14.48 10.08 2.65
C PRO A 454 14.16 11.32 3.50
N ALA A 455 13.27 12.18 3.01
CA ALA A 455 12.87 13.40 3.70
C ALA A 455 12.00 13.13 4.94
N ASP A 456 11.12 12.13 4.85
CA ASP A 456 10.35 11.64 5.99
C ASP A 456 11.16 10.70 6.89
N SER A 457 10.83 10.72 8.18
CA SER A 457 11.54 10.00 9.24
C SER A 457 11.02 8.59 9.52
N HIS A 458 9.81 8.25 9.11
CA HIS A 458 9.10 7.05 9.58
C HIS A 458 9.74 5.74 9.11
N GLY A 459 10.04 5.58 7.81
CA GLY A 459 10.64 4.33 7.30
C GLY A 459 12.02 4.01 7.89
N THR A 460 12.82 5.05 8.15
CA THR A 460 14.12 4.90 8.84
C THR A 460 13.94 4.52 10.31
N HIS A 461 12.85 4.96 10.94
CA HIS A 461 12.49 4.62 12.32
C HIS A 461 12.06 3.15 12.46
N VAL A 462 11.18 2.70 11.56
CA VAL A 462 10.78 1.29 11.37
C VAL A 462 12.00 0.40 11.16
N ALA A 463 12.90 0.78 10.26
CA ALA A 463 14.13 0.03 9.95
C ALA A 463 15.08 -0.07 11.15
N GLY A 464 15.26 1.01 11.91
CA GLY A 464 16.12 1.00 13.10
C GLY A 464 15.61 0.05 14.17
N ILE A 465 14.29 -0.06 14.32
CA ILE A 465 13.66 -0.99 15.24
C ILE A 465 13.87 -2.44 14.79
N LEU A 466 13.74 -2.72 13.49
CA LEU A 466 13.96 -4.06 12.96
C LEU A 466 15.44 -4.47 13.04
N GLY A 467 16.39 -3.56 12.79
CA GLY A 467 17.78 -3.96 12.59
C GLY A 467 18.89 -2.93 12.78
N ALA A 468 18.74 -1.89 13.60
CA ALA A 468 19.89 -1.04 13.99
C ALA A 468 21.02 -1.85 14.69
N GLY A 469 22.25 -1.41 14.52
CA GLY A 469 23.47 -1.97 15.10
C GLY A 469 24.46 -0.86 15.50
N TRP A 470 24.00 0.10 16.30
CA TRP A 470 24.78 1.25 16.76
C TRP A 470 25.51 0.88 18.06
N HIS A 471 26.85 0.95 18.05
CA HIS A 471 27.71 0.63 19.21
C HIS A 471 28.49 1.86 19.70
N GLY A 472 28.06 2.47 20.81
CA GLY A 472 28.26 3.90 21.09
C GLY A 472 29.70 4.41 21.21
N ARG A 473 30.64 3.55 21.62
CA ARG A 473 32.06 3.94 21.80
C ARG A 473 32.67 4.49 20.51
N ALA A 474 32.44 3.79 19.38
CA ALA A 474 32.90 4.20 18.05
C ALA A 474 32.12 5.40 17.45
N TYR A 475 31.16 5.97 18.19
CA TYR A 475 30.34 7.11 17.75
C TYR A 475 30.56 8.38 18.60
N LEU A 476 30.86 8.22 19.89
CA LEU A 476 31.37 9.32 20.72
C LEU A 476 32.69 9.85 20.17
N GLU A 477 33.56 8.95 19.70
CA GLU A 477 34.80 9.24 18.97
C GLU A 477 34.57 10.00 17.64
N ARG A 478 33.33 10.12 17.16
CA ARG A 478 32.93 10.83 15.93
C ARG A 478 32.19 12.15 16.17
N GLY A 479 32.03 12.58 17.42
CA GLY A 479 31.36 13.83 17.78
C GLY A 479 29.86 13.87 17.45
N LEU A 480 29.23 12.73 17.15
CA LEU A 480 27.79 12.64 16.94
C LEU A 480 27.07 12.55 18.30
N PRO A 481 26.02 13.37 18.56
CA PRO A 481 25.35 13.37 19.85
C PRO A 481 24.55 12.08 20.05
N LEU A 482 24.88 11.32 21.09
CA LEU A 482 23.98 10.31 21.62
C LEU A 482 22.76 11.00 22.25
N PRO A 483 21.53 10.49 22.03
CA PRO A 483 20.34 10.92 22.77
C PRO A 483 20.53 10.75 24.28
N ALA A 484 19.93 11.64 25.07
CA ALA A 484 20.02 11.60 26.53
C ALA A 484 19.51 10.25 27.09
N GLU A 485 18.50 9.64 26.45
CA GLU A 485 17.93 8.34 26.83
C GLU A 485 18.81 7.13 26.46
N LEU A 486 19.98 7.35 25.84
CA LEU A 486 20.97 6.32 25.49
C LEU A 486 22.34 6.55 26.16
N ALA A 487 22.47 7.59 27.00
CA ALA A 487 23.72 7.90 27.70
C ALA A 487 24.21 6.71 28.57
N ASP A 488 23.29 6.00 29.23
CA ASP A 488 23.61 4.87 30.12
C ASP A 488 23.93 3.56 29.38
N SER A 489 23.36 3.35 28.18
CA SER A 489 23.52 2.08 27.43
C SER A 489 24.60 2.16 26.36
N THR A 490 24.95 3.36 25.89
CA THR A 490 25.77 3.69 24.72
C THR A 490 25.27 3.15 23.36
N ASP A 491 24.58 2.00 23.34
CA ASP A 491 24.20 1.29 22.12
C ASP A 491 22.71 1.45 21.75
N LEU A 492 22.42 1.56 20.44
CA LEU A 492 21.06 1.48 19.87
C LEU A 492 20.95 0.30 18.91
N LEU A 493 20.33 -0.78 19.38
CA LEU A 493 20.20 -2.05 18.66
C LEU A 493 18.75 -2.32 18.29
N GLY A 494 18.48 -2.65 17.03
CA GLY A 494 17.20 -3.19 16.53
C GLY A 494 17.14 -4.71 16.67
N MET A 495 15.93 -5.29 16.59
CA MET A 495 15.65 -6.71 16.86
C MET A 495 16.68 -7.68 16.28
N CYS A 496 17.09 -7.47 15.03
CA CYS A 496 18.08 -8.25 14.31
C CYS A 496 19.25 -7.36 13.83
N PRO A 497 20.31 -7.13 14.64
CA PRO A 497 21.43 -6.25 14.25
C PRO A 497 22.27 -6.76 13.07
N ALA A 498 22.06 -7.98 12.60
CA ALA A 498 22.75 -8.60 11.46
C ALA A 498 21.81 -8.93 10.27
N ILE A 499 20.56 -8.45 10.29
CA ILE A 499 19.62 -8.60 9.17
C ILE A 499 20.04 -7.74 7.97
N GLU A 500 19.69 -8.20 6.77
CA GLU A 500 19.70 -7.40 5.55
C GLU A 500 18.30 -6.82 5.28
N LEU A 501 18.23 -5.55 4.88
CA LEU A 501 16.97 -4.84 4.63
C LEU A 501 16.84 -4.41 3.17
N LEU A 502 15.65 -4.59 2.60
CA LEU A 502 15.25 -4.08 1.28
C LEU A 502 14.28 -2.91 1.47
N ASP A 503 14.69 -1.72 1.04
CA ASP A 503 13.91 -0.48 1.15
C ASP A 503 12.99 -0.32 -0.07
N LEU A 504 11.67 -0.38 0.15
CA LEU A 504 10.63 -0.24 -0.88
C LEU A 504 9.84 1.04 -0.59
N ARG A 505 10.27 2.16 -1.19
CA ARG A 505 9.66 3.48 -0.95
C ARG A 505 8.35 3.62 -1.70
N VAL A 506 7.28 3.93 -0.99
CA VAL A 506 5.91 4.09 -1.53
C VAL A 506 5.26 5.43 -1.19
N PHE A 507 5.90 6.27 -0.37
CA PHE A 507 5.51 7.66 -0.14
C PHE A 507 6.41 8.61 -0.94
N ASP A 508 5.83 9.69 -1.47
CA ASP A 508 6.55 10.77 -2.14
C ASP A 508 7.20 11.77 -1.15
N SER A 509 7.86 12.80 -1.67
CA SER A 509 8.51 13.86 -0.88
C SER A 509 7.54 14.67 -0.01
N ASP A 510 6.26 14.65 -0.36
CA ASP A 510 5.21 15.46 0.25
C ASP A 510 4.39 14.63 1.27
N GLY A 511 4.76 13.35 1.46
CA GLY A 511 4.14 12.42 2.40
C GLY A 511 2.88 11.73 1.88
N ASN A 512 2.63 11.71 0.57
CA ASN A 512 1.51 10.98 -0.03
C ASN A 512 1.94 9.57 -0.46
N ALA A 513 1.11 8.57 -0.16
CA ALA A 513 1.20 7.22 -0.72
C ALA A 513 -0.19 6.72 -1.11
N ASP A 514 -0.24 5.81 -2.09
CA ASP A 514 -1.49 5.26 -2.61
C ASP A 514 -1.49 3.71 -2.72
N GLU A 515 -2.68 3.14 -2.85
CA GLU A 515 -2.86 1.69 -2.95
C GLU A 515 -2.22 1.11 -4.22
N PHE A 516 -2.20 1.86 -5.34
CA PHE A 516 -1.53 1.44 -6.57
C PHE A 516 -0.03 1.15 -6.37
N THR A 517 0.66 2.06 -5.68
CA THR A 517 2.11 2.02 -5.43
C THR A 517 2.46 0.93 -4.42
N ILE A 518 1.61 0.73 -3.40
CA ILE A 518 1.76 -0.35 -2.42
C ILE A 518 1.55 -1.72 -3.08
N LEU A 519 0.51 -1.88 -3.91
CA LEU A 519 0.28 -3.12 -4.67
C LEU A 519 1.49 -3.49 -5.53
N ALA A 520 2.09 -2.51 -6.19
CA ALA A 520 3.27 -2.71 -7.01
C ALA A 520 4.51 -3.16 -6.22
N ALA A 521 4.74 -2.60 -5.02
CA ALA A 521 5.83 -3.03 -4.15
C ALA A 521 5.66 -4.50 -3.70
N LEU A 522 4.43 -4.93 -3.38
CA LEU A 522 4.12 -6.32 -3.01
C LEU A 522 4.31 -7.29 -4.19
N GLN A 523 3.83 -6.91 -5.38
CA GLN A 523 4.00 -7.66 -6.64
C GLN A 523 5.48 -7.83 -6.99
N TYR A 524 6.29 -6.77 -6.89
CA TYR A 524 7.72 -6.85 -7.13
C TYR A 524 8.45 -7.81 -6.17
N VAL A 525 8.03 -7.91 -4.91
CA VAL A 525 8.59 -8.91 -3.98
C VAL A 525 8.22 -10.34 -4.37
N ARG A 526 6.99 -10.58 -4.88
CA ARG A 526 6.62 -11.88 -5.49
C ARG A 526 7.50 -12.19 -6.70
N TYR A 527 7.71 -11.22 -7.60
CA TYR A 527 8.63 -11.35 -8.74
C TYR A 527 10.07 -11.65 -8.30
N LEU A 528 10.62 -10.95 -7.29
CA LEU A 528 11.98 -11.18 -6.79
C LEU A 528 12.20 -12.58 -6.17
N ASN A 529 11.15 -13.20 -5.66
CA ASN A 529 11.21 -14.57 -5.15
C ASN A 529 10.95 -15.61 -6.25
N GLY A 530 10.00 -15.36 -7.16
CA GLY A 530 9.67 -16.27 -8.26
C GLY A 530 10.71 -16.31 -9.40
N SER A 531 11.57 -15.30 -9.49
CA SER A 531 12.67 -15.22 -10.47
C SER A 531 13.99 -15.88 -10.02
N ARG A 532 14.00 -16.62 -8.90
CA ARG A 532 15.22 -17.19 -8.30
C ARG A 532 14.97 -18.57 -7.69
N ASP A 533 15.99 -19.44 -7.76
CA ASP A 533 15.96 -20.81 -7.21
C ASP A 533 15.80 -20.89 -5.68
N ARG A 534 15.97 -19.77 -4.97
CA ARG A 534 15.84 -19.63 -3.52
C ARG A 534 15.13 -18.33 -3.18
N GLN A 535 14.32 -18.38 -2.13
CA GLN A 535 13.66 -17.21 -1.56
C GLN A 535 14.70 -16.11 -1.25
N TYR A 536 14.46 -14.90 -1.75
CA TYR A 536 15.38 -13.76 -1.65
C TYR A 536 14.91 -12.72 -0.63
N VAL A 537 13.58 -12.62 -0.44
CA VAL A 537 12.92 -11.85 0.61
C VAL A 537 12.07 -12.83 1.42
N HIS A 538 12.38 -12.97 2.71
CA HIS A 538 11.81 -14.02 3.58
C HIS A 538 10.58 -13.51 4.35
N GLY A 539 10.55 -12.20 4.61
CA GLY A 539 9.44 -11.49 5.22
C GLY A 539 9.38 -10.04 4.78
N LEU A 540 8.22 -9.43 5.01
CA LEU A 540 7.91 -8.07 4.58
C LEU A 540 7.09 -7.36 5.67
N ASN A 541 7.51 -6.15 6.00
CA ASN A 541 6.95 -5.33 7.06
C ASN A 541 6.16 -4.14 6.46
N ILE A 542 4.87 -4.03 6.80
CA ILE A 542 3.96 -2.98 6.33
C ILE A 542 3.57 -2.09 7.51
N SER A 543 4.23 -0.94 7.61
CA SER A 543 4.07 0.03 8.69
C SER A 543 3.20 1.22 8.28
N LEU A 544 2.22 0.97 7.41
CA LEU A 544 1.26 1.95 6.90
C LEU A 544 -0.17 1.43 7.07
N SER A 545 -1.15 2.30 6.88
CA SER A 545 -2.57 1.96 7.00
C SER A 545 -3.42 2.62 5.94
N LEU A 546 -4.27 1.83 5.29
CA LEU A 546 -5.34 2.29 4.41
C LEU A 546 -6.68 2.17 5.15
N HIS A 547 -7.52 3.19 5.07
CA HIS A 547 -8.84 3.14 5.72
C HIS A 547 -9.72 2.09 5.03
N HIS A 548 -10.24 1.14 5.80
CA HIS A 548 -11.10 0.08 5.29
C HIS A 548 -12.51 0.61 4.96
N SER A 549 -12.97 0.44 3.71
CA SER A 549 -14.34 0.84 3.30
C SER A 549 -15.31 -0.33 3.47
N VAL A 550 -15.85 -0.49 4.68
CA VAL A 550 -16.84 -1.54 5.03
C VAL A 550 -18.10 -1.54 4.17
N ARG A 551 -18.39 -0.45 3.45
CA ARG A 551 -19.54 -0.29 2.55
C ARG A 551 -19.20 -0.54 1.07
N SER A 552 -17.98 -0.98 0.78
CA SER A 552 -17.49 -1.22 -0.58
C SER A 552 -16.78 -2.57 -0.72
N TYR A 553 -16.20 -3.09 0.37
CA TYR A 553 -15.47 -4.36 0.37
C TYR A 553 -15.85 -5.18 1.60
N GLY A 554 -15.94 -6.50 1.41
CA GLY A 554 -15.87 -7.44 2.54
C GLY A 554 -14.58 -7.25 3.32
N CYS A 555 -14.61 -7.52 4.63
CA CYS A 555 -13.46 -7.25 5.48
C CYS A 555 -12.28 -8.17 5.11
N GLY A 556 -11.11 -7.59 4.85
CA GLY A 556 -9.94 -8.32 4.31
C GLY A 556 -10.01 -8.65 2.81
N SER A 557 -11.02 -8.18 2.08
CA SER A 557 -11.19 -8.40 0.63
C SER A 557 -10.82 -7.19 -0.25
N THR A 558 -10.16 -6.17 0.30
CA THR A 558 -9.63 -5.03 -0.49
C THR A 558 -8.39 -5.43 -1.31
N PRO A 559 -8.07 -4.70 -2.40
CA PRO A 559 -6.95 -5.05 -3.28
C PRO A 559 -5.64 -5.30 -2.53
N VAL A 560 -5.23 -4.40 -1.64
CA VAL A 560 -4.02 -4.58 -0.82
C VAL A 560 -4.08 -5.80 0.11
N CYS A 561 -5.24 -6.12 0.70
CA CYS A 561 -5.39 -7.31 1.53
C CYS A 561 -5.27 -8.60 0.73
N LEU A 562 -5.88 -8.64 -0.47
CA LEU A 562 -5.81 -9.78 -1.38
C LEU A 562 -4.37 -10.00 -1.86
N GLU A 563 -3.65 -8.94 -2.22
CA GLU A 563 -2.25 -9.04 -2.64
C GLU A 563 -1.33 -9.44 -1.47
N CYS A 564 -1.57 -8.96 -0.25
CA CYS A 564 -0.86 -9.45 0.93
C CYS A 564 -1.10 -10.94 1.18
N ASN A 565 -2.33 -11.44 1.01
CA ASN A 565 -2.61 -12.88 1.11
C ASN A 565 -1.88 -13.68 0.01
N ARG A 566 -1.77 -13.16 -1.23
CA ARG A 566 -0.97 -13.78 -2.31
C ARG A 566 0.53 -13.81 -1.99
N LEU A 567 1.05 -12.71 -1.43
CA LEU A 567 2.45 -12.63 -1.00
C LEU A 567 2.76 -13.64 0.12
N VAL A 568 1.87 -13.79 1.11
CA VAL A 568 1.99 -14.87 2.12
C VAL A 568 1.90 -16.25 1.47
N GLY A 569 1.00 -16.46 0.51
CA GLY A 569 0.92 -17.69 -0.28
C GLY A 569 2.18 -18.02 -1.09
N SER A 570 3.04 -17.02 -1.38
CA SER A 570 4.37 -17.21 -1.98
C SER A 570 5.48 -17.51 -0.94
N GLY A 571 5.11 -17.82 0.30
CA GLY A 571 6.02 -18.22 1.37
C GLY A 571 6.63 -17.06 2.18
N VAL A 572 6.18 -15.82 1.98
CA VAL A 572 6.75 -14.63 2.64
C VAL A 572 6.01 -14.29 3.94
N VAL A 573 6.73 -14.08 5.03
CA VAL A 573 6.13 -13.65 6.31
C VAL A 573 5.73 -12.18 6.24
N VAL A 574 4.44 -11.89 6.01
CA VAL A 574 3.93 -10.52 5.98
C VAL A 574 3.42 -10.10 7.35
N VAL A 575 3.97 -9.00 7.88
CA VAL A 575 3.59 -8.40 9.17
C VAL A 575 3.08 -6.98 8.92
N ALA A 576 1.94 -6.62 9.50
CA ALA A 576 1.31 -5.31 9.32
C ALA A 576 0.85 -4.66 10.63
N ALA A 577 0.86 -3.33 10.66
CA ALA A 577 0.25 -2.56 11.72
C ALA A 577 -1.27 -2.77 11.79
N ALA A 578 -1.85 -2.79 13.00
CA ALA A 578 -3.30 -2.87 13.20
C ALA A 578 -4.04 -1.57 12.82
N GLY A 579 -3.35 -0.42 12.86
CA GLY A 579 -3.91 0.91 12.70
C GLY A 579 -3.97 1.71 14.01
N ASN A 580 -4.13 3.04 13.90
CA ASN A 580 -4.21 3.97 15.02
C ASN A 580 -5.63 4.56 15.22
N PHE A 581 -6.68 3.81 14.86
CA PHE A 581 -8.08 4.27 14.87
C PHE A 581 -8.90 3.71 16.05
N GLY A 582 -8.24 3.18 17.08
CA GLY A 582 -8.89 2.61 18.26
C GLY A 582 -9.55 3.62 19.20
N PHE A 583 -9.31 4.91 19.00
CA PHE A 583 -9.86 6.03 19.77
C PHE A 583 -10.18 7.20 18.83
N ASP A 584 -11.34 7.83 19.01
CA ASP A 584 -11.89 8.86 18.12
C ASP A 584 -12.58 9.98 18.91
N GLU A 585 -11.93 11.14 19.00
CA GLU A 585 -12.46 12.30 19.75
C GLU A 585 -13.77 12.85 19.19
N ALA A 586 -13.97 12.80 17.88
CA ALA A 586 -15.20 13.29 17.27
C ALA A 586 -16.39 12.39 17.62
N TYR A 587 -16.15 11.07 17.68
CA TYR A 587 -17.11 10.09 18.18
C TYR A 587 -17.42 10.29 19.68
N ALA A 588 -16.41 10.58 20.50
CA ALA A 588 -16.57 10.86 21.94
C ALA A 588 -17.49 12.06 22.22
N ARG A 589 -17.38 13.12 21.41
CA ARG A 589 -18.20 14.34 21.54
C ARG A 589 -19.66 14.15 21.10
N THR A 590 -20.00 13.01 20.51
CA THR A 590 -21.32 12.73 19.91
C THR A 590 -21.99 11.46 20.43
N SER A 591 -21.31 10.66 21.26
CA SER A 591 -21.79 9.35 21.72
C SER A 591 -21.73 9.21 23.24
N LEU A 592 -22.79 8.69 23.85
CA LEU A 592 -22.92 8.43 25.30
C LEU A 592 -22.02 7.27 25.83
N GLY A 593 -21.03 6.83 25.04
CA GLY A 593 -20.24 5.61 25.26
C GLY A 593 -18.73 5.78 25.08
N GLY A 594 -18.21 7.00 25.16
CA GLY A 594 -16.78 7.30 25.05
C GLY A 594 -16.23 7.24 23.61
N ALA A 595 -14.91 7.36 23.50
CA ALA A 595 -14.19 7.49 22.23
C ALA A 595 -13.69 6.17 21.61
N TYR A 596 -13.75 5.06 22.37
CA TYR A 596 -13.09 3.81 21.99
C TYR A 596 -13.86 3.05 20.92
N ARG A 597 -13.18 2.67 19.83
CA ARG A 597 -13.78 2.03 18.67
C ARG A 597 -13.30 0.58 18.53
N GLY A 598 -14.21 -0.38 18.69
CA GLY A 598 -14.05 -1.75 18.18
C GLY A 598 -14.20 -1.78 16.65
N GLN A 599 -13.80 -2.90 16.02
CA GLN A 599 -13.79 -3.07 14.55
C GLN A 599 -13.06 -1.93 13.81
N SER A 600 -12.00 -1.37 14.41
CA SER A 600 -11.25 -0.21 13.93
C SER A 600 -9.96 -0.59 13.16
N LEU A 601 -9.78 -1.87 12.86
CA LEU A 601 -8.63 -2.41 12.13
C LEU A 601 -8.56 -1.88 10.69
N THR A 602 -7.36 -1.48 10.28
CA THR A 602 -7.07 -0.95 8.95
C THR A 602 -6.68 -2.05 7.96
N ASP A 603 -6.60 -1.70 6.68
CA ASP A 603 -5.99 -2.56 5.67
C ASP A 603 -4.49 -2.21 5.55
N PRO A 604 -3.58 -3.19 5.37
CA PRO A 604 -3.83 -4.63 5.18
C PRO A 604 -4.02 -5.45 6.47
N GLY A 605 -4.11 -4.82 7.64
CA GLY A 605 -4.35 -5.51 8.92
C GLY A 605 -5.61 -6.40 8.98
N ASN A 606 -6.61 -6.15 8.14
CA ASN A 606 -7.79 -7.02 7.99
C ASN A 606 -7.55 -8.30 7.17
N ALA A 607 -6.39 -8.46 6.50
CA ALA A 607 -6.06 -9.66 5.73
C ALA A 607 -5.89 -10.91 6.65
N GLN A 608 -6.30 -12.07 6.17
CA GLN A 608 -6.33 -13.31 6.96
C GLN A 608 -4.93 -13.85 7.26
N ALA A 609 -4.09 -13.96 6.22
CA ALA A 609 -2.78 -14.60 6.32
C ALA A 609 -1.73 -13.71 7.01
N VAL A 610 -1.81 -12.39 6.77
CA VAL A 610 -0.96 -11.36 7.41
C VAL A 610 -0.95 -11.48 8.94
N ILE A 611 0.21 -11.25 9.57
CA ILE A 611 0.33 -11.10 11.03
C ILE A 611 0.02 -9.64 11.38
N THR A 612 -1.13 -9.39 11.99
CA THR A 612 -1.58 -8.02 12.33
C THR A 612 -1.22 -7.68 13.77
N VAL A 613 -0.57 -6.55 14.00
CA VAL A 613 0.06 -6.21 15.27
C VAL A 613 -0.52 -4.94 15.89
N GLY A 614 -1.12 -5.07 17.08
CA GLY A 614 -1.53 -3.93 17.91
C GLY A 614 -0.43 -3.46 18.87
N ALA A 615 -0.67 -2.37 19.59
CA ALA A 615 0.31 -1.61 20.38
C ALA A 615 0.12 -1.71 21.91
N THR A 616 1.21 -1.68 22.68
CA THR A 616 1.22 -1.57 24.17
C THR A 616 2.22 -0.52 24.68
N HIS A 617 2.16 -0.13 25.95
CA HIS A 617 3.24 0.69 26.54
C HIS A 617 4.61 0.01 26.48
N ARG A 618 5.70 0.80 26.40
CA ARG A 618 7.08 0.27 26.27
C ARG A 618 7.54 -0.54 27.47
N SER A 619 7.45 -0.01 28.68
CA SER A 619 8.06 -0.62 29.87
C SER A 619 7.10 -1.56 30.60
N ASP A 620 5.82 -1.18 30.65
CA ASP A 620 4.85 -1.74 31.59
C ASP A 620 3.58 -2.21 30.85
N PRO A 621 3.71 -3.10 29.83
CA PRO A 621 2.57 -3.56 29.02
C PRO A 621 1.53 -4.32 29.85
N HIS A 622 1.94 -4.97 30.95
CA HIS A 622 1.01 -5.60 31.88
C HIS A 622 0.18 -4.57 32.68
N GLN A 623 0.74 -3.40 32.98
CA GLN A 623 0.06 -2.34 33.74
C GLN A 623 -0.89 -1.54 32.83
N PHE A 624 -0.33 -0.90 31.80
CA PHE A 624 -1.10 -0.06 30.87
C PHE A 624 -1.94 -0.85 29.86
N GLY A 625 -1.55 -2.08 29.54
CA GLY A 625 -2.24 -2.89 28.54
C GLY A 625 -2.02 -2.41 27.10
N VAL A 626 -3.09 -2.52 26.30
CA VAL A 626 -3.12 -2.14 24.89
C VAL A 626 -3.36 -0.63 24.76
N SER A 627 -2.44 0.09 24.11
CA SER A 627 -2.42 1.55 24.03
C SER A 627 -3.72 2.12 23.43
N TYR A 628 -4.11 3.31 23.88
CA TYR A 628 -5.46 3.84 23.63
C TYR A 628 -5.78 4.01 22.13
N PHE A 629 -4.84 4.48 21.32
CA PHE A 629 -4.97 4.64 19.87
C PHE A 629 -5.02 3.32 19.10
N SER A 630 -4.52 2.20 19.66
CA SER A 630 -4.35 0.95 18.92
C SER A 630 -5.69 0.47 18.39
N SER A 631 -5.79 0.29 17.07
CA SER A 631 -6.99 -0.28 16.45
C SER A 631 -7.31 -1.65 17.04
N ARG A 632 -8.60 -1.90 17.25
CA ARG A 632 -9.17 -3.04 17.97
C ARG A 632 -10.06 -3.83 17.02
N GLY A 633 -10.00 -5.15 17.14
CA GLY A 633 -10.90 -6.04 16.44
C GLY A 633 -12.26 -6.22 17.13
N PRO A 634 -12.93 -7.37 16.91
CA PRO A 634 -12.61 -8.32 15.82
C PRO A 634 -12.67 -7.63 14.45
N THR A 635 -12.29 -8.30 13.37
CA THR A 635 -12.57 -7.77 12.02
C THR A 635 -14.08 -7.57 11.83
N GLY A 636 -14.49 -6.78 10.82
CA GLY A 636 -15.91 -6.56 10.52
C GLY A 636 -16.69 -7.84 10.17
N ASP A 637 -16.00 -8.92 9.84
CA ASP A 637 -16.52 -10.28 9.61
C ASP A 637 -16.22 -11.26 10.77
N GLY A 638 -15.82 -10.76 11.95
CA GLY A 638 -15.72 -11.54 13.19
C GLY A 638 -14.43 -12.36 13.41
N ARG A 639 -13.42 -12.25 12.53
CA ARG A 639 -12.13 -12.94 12.73
C ARG A 639 -11.34 -12.31 13.88
N ALA A 640 -10.70 -13.17 14.68
CA ALA A 640 -9.85 -12.76 15.80
C ALA A 640 -8.61 -12.00 15.31
N LYS A 641 -8.61 -10.68 15.49
CA LYS A 641 -7.54 -9.73 15.16
C LYS A 641 -7.49 -8.62 16.23
N PRO A 642 -6.36 -7.94 16.49
CA PRO A 642 -5.03 -8.24 15.94
C PRO A 642 -4.58 -9.67 16.30
N ASP A 643 -3.61 -10.22 15.59
CA ASP A 643 -3.15 -11.59 15.87
C ASP A 643 -2.47 -11.68 17.25
N LEU A 644 -1.74 -10.63 17.60
CA LEU A 644 -1.00 -10.43 18.85
C LEU A 644 -0.63 -8.94 18.96
N VAL A 645 -0.05 -8.53 20.09
CA VAL A 645 0.48 -7.17 20.28
C VAL A 645 1.98 -7.16 20.47
N ALA A 646 2.58 -6.04 20.09
CA ALA A 646 3.95 -5.69 20.47
C ALA A 646 3.95 -4.24 20.96
N PRO A 647 5.02 -3.75 21.59
CA PRO A 647 4.97 -2.44 22.19
C PRO A 647 4.99 -1.32 21.15
N GLY A 648 4.39 -0.20 21.54
CA GLY A 648 3.76 0.79 20.69
C GLY A 648 3.90 2.26 21.15
N GLU A 649 4.64 2.59 22.22
CA GLU A 649 4.45 3.90 22.91
C GLU A 649 5.71 4.43 23.67
N LYS A 650 6.10 5.69 23.41
CA LYS A 650 7.19 6.54 23.97
C LYS A 650 8.63 6.22 23.52
N ILE A 651 8.93 6.36 22.23
CA ILE A 651 9.94 5.51 21.58
C ILE A 651 11.05 6.17 20.77
N THR A 652 12.30 5.87 21.12
CA THR A 652 13.50 6.22 20.34
C THR A 652 13.89 5.18 19.28
N SER A 653 14.15 5.59 18.04
CA SER A 653 14.88 4.82 17.01
C SER A 653 15.55 5.78 16.02
N THR A 654 16.33 5.25 15.09
CA THR A 654 17.04 5.98 14.04
C THR A 654 16.10 6.81 13.17
N VAL A 655 16.50 8.03 12.80
CA VAL A 655 15.83 8.86 11.78
C VAL A 655 16.91 9.48 10.87
N PRO A 656 16.57 9.99 9.67
CA PRO A 656 17.55 10.37 8.66
C PRO A 656 18.64 11.34 9.13
N HIS A 657 19.80 11.27 8.47
CA HIS A 657 21.01 12.02 8.77
C HIS A 657 21.68 11.63 10.10
N GLY A 658 21.67 10.33 10.44
CA GLY A 658 22.37 9.79 11.62
C GLY A 658 21.76 10.16 12.97
N LYS A 659 20.46 10.49 13.01
CA LYS A 659 19.76 11.01 14.20
C LYS A 659 18.88 9.93 14.84
N THR A 660 18.20 10.29 15.93
CA THR A 660 17.08 9.49 16.46
C THR A 660 15.91 10.40 16.84
N ALA A 661 14.70 9.85 16.99
CA ALA A 661 13.53 10.60 17.46
C ALA A 661 12.55 9.74 18.27
N THR A 662 11.74 10.41 19.10
CA THR A 662 10.77 9.80 20.05
C THR A 662 9.31 9.93 19.56
N MET A 663 8.53 8.83 19.46
CA MET A 663 7.16 8.81 18.83
C MET A 663 6.18 7.74 19.42
N ASP A 664 4.90 7.63 18.97
CA ASP A 664 3.83 6.67 19.48
C ASP A 664 2.83 6.06 18.43
N GLY A 665 2.55 4.75 18.41
CA GLY A 665 1.56 4.10 17.51
C GLY A 665 1.64 2.57 17.29
N THR A 666 1.02 2.02 16.23
CA THR A 666 1.11 0.58 15.83
C THR A 666 2.14 0.20 14.74
N SER A 667 2.51 1.12 13.83
CA SER A 667 3.56 0.93 12.80
C SER A 667 4.90 0.35 13.26
N MET A 668 5.40 0.60 14.47
CA MET A 668 6.64 -0.01 14.97
C MET A 668 6.44 -1.06 16.06
N ALA A 669 5.19 -1.38 16.41
CA ALA A 669 4.85 -2.67 16.99
C ALA A 669 5.09 -3.78 15.94
N ALA A 670 4.66 -3.55 14.69
CA ALA A 670 4.90 -4.46 13.56
C ALA A 670 6.37 -4.94 13.39
N PRO A 671 7.40 -4.08 13.24
CA PRO A 671 8.80 -4.46 13.14
C PRO A 671 9.42 -5.07 14.41
N HIS A 672 8.78 -5.00 15.58
CA HIS A 672 9.15 -5.90 16.69
C HIS A 672 8.80 -7.34 16.35
N VAL A 673 7.58 -7.57 15.86
CA VAL A 673 7.11 -8.91 15.45
C VAL A 673 7.83 -9.40 14.20
N SER A 674 8.08 -8.54 13.20
CA SER A 674 8.97 -8.84 12.06
C SER A 674 10.37 -9.22 12.53
N GLY A 675 10.88 -8.56 13.57
CA GLY A 675 12.18 -8.87 14.15
C GLY A 675 12.21 -10.22 14.86
N VAL A 676 11.20 -10.55 15.67
CA VAL A 676 11.11 -11.89 16.29
C VAL A 676 10.91 -12.97 15.23
N ALA A 677 10.12 -12.71 14.19
CA ALA A 677 9.98 -13.61 13.04
C ALA A 677 11.31 -13.81 12.30
N ALA A 678 12.11 -12.75 12.10
CA ALA A 678 13.43 -12.83 11.50
C ALA A 678 14.47 -13.56 12.38
N LEU A 679 14.44 -13.38 13.71
CA LEU A 679 15.26 -14.18 14.64
C LEU A 679 14.88 -15.66 14.56
N LEU A 680 13.59 -15.97 14.47
CA LEU A 680 13.07 -17.32 14.35
C LEU A 680 13.51 -17.97 13.03
N LEU A 681 13.36 -17.29 11.88
CA LEU A 681 13.83 -17.78 10.58
C LEU A 681 15.37 -17.93 10.51
N ALA A 682 16.13 -17.04 11.16
CA ALA A 682 17.58 -17.13 11.19
C ALA A 682 18.09 -18.27 12.08
N ARG A 683 17.33 -18.64 13.13
CA ARG A 683 17.65 -19.76 14.01
C ARG A 683 17.19 -21.11 13.43
N HIS A 684 16.04 -21.13 12.78
CA HIS A 684 15.33 -22.31 12.28
C HIS A 684 14.97 -22.12 10.79
N PRO A 685 15.94 -22.25 9.85
CA PRO A 685 15.73 -21.93 8.43
C PRO A 685 14.69 -22.80 7.71
N GLU A 686 14.34 -23.97 8.27
CA GLU A 686 13.24 -24.83 7.81
C GLU A 686 11.83 -24.26 8.05
N LEU A 687 11.74 -23.03 8.58
CA LEU A 687 10.53 -22.21 8.61
C LEU A 687 10.48 -21.18 7.46
N MET A 688 11.56 -20.99 6.70
CA MET A 688 11.53 -20.18 5.48
C MET A 688 10.56 -20.79 4.47
N GLY A 689 9.79 -19.97 3.76
CA GLY A 689 8.69 -20.45 2.92
C GLY A 689 7.43 -20.94 3.67
N HIS A 690 7.43 -21.01 5.02
CA HIS A 690 6.31 -21.50 5.83
C HIS A 690 5.71 -20.43 6.77
N PRO A 691 5.18 -19.32 6.23
CA PRO A 691 4.73 -18.18 7.03
C PRO A 691 3.54 -18.49 7.95
N ASP A 692 2.67 -19.45 7.61
CA ASP A 692 1.60 -19.90 8.51
C ASP A 692 2.14 -20.60 9.77
N ARG A 693 3.25 -21.35 9.67
CA ARG A 693 3.92 -21.94 10.83
C ARG A 693 4.53 -20.84 11.70
N VAL A 694 5.23 -19.87 11.10
CA VAL A 694 5.79 -18.70 11.80
C VAL A 694 4.68 -17.92 12.52
N LYS A 695 3.55 -17.67 11.84
CA LYS A 695 2.37 -17.01 12.40
C LYS A 695 1.76 -17.80 13.57
N ALA A 696 1.67 -19.12 13.48
CA ALA A 696 1.20 -19.96 14.59
C ALA A 696 2.14 -19.88 15.80
N ILE A 697 3.45 -20.11 15.59
CA ILE A 697 4.47 -20.07 16.64
C ILE A 697 4.43 -18.74 17.41
N LEU A 698 4.43 -17.59 16.71
CA LEU A 698 4.38 -16.27 17.33
C LEU A 698 3.07 -16.00 18.09
N ARG A 699 1.96 -16.60 17.67
CA ARG A 699 0.63 -16.46 18.28
C ARG A 699 0.42 -17.38 19.49
N ASP A 700 1.13 -18.50 19.56
CA ASP A 700 0.99 -19.48 20.65
C ASP A 700 2.14 -19.41 21.66
N SER A 701 3.27 -18.79 21.29
CA SER A 701 4.35 -18.43 22.22
C SER A 701 4.09 -17.12 22.99
N ALA A 702 3.13 -16.30 22.57
CA ALA A 702 2.83 -14.99 23.15
C ALA A 702 2.54 -15.04 24.67
N THR A 703 2.80 -13.92 25.36
CA THR A 703 2.51 -13.74 26.79
C THR A 703 1.19 -12.98 26.95
N ASP A 704 0.18 -13.65 27.46
CA ASP A 704 -1.13 -13.05 27.78
C ASP A 704 -1.00 -11.86 28.76
N LEU A 705 -1.64 -10.74 28.45
CA LEU A 705 -1.69 -9.53 29.29
C LEU A 705 -2.98 -9.46 30.14
N GLY A 706 -3.84 -10.49 30.10
CA GLY A 706 -5.11 -10.56 30.83
C GLY A 706 -6.16 -9.58 30.31
N ARG A 707 -6.17 -9.29 29.01
CA ARG A 707 -7.03 -8.27 28.36
C ARG A 707 -7.98 -8.89 27.34
N GLU A 708 -8.97 -8.11 26.92
CA GLU A 708 -9.91 -8.49 25.85
C GLU A 708 -9.16 -9.00 24.59
N PRO A 709 -9.39 -10.25 24.13
CA PRO A 709 -8.71 -10.81 22.96
C PRO A 709 -8.85 -9.96 21.69
N SER A 710 -9.99 -9.28 21.51
CA SER A 710 -10.19 -8.32 20.41
C SER A 710 -9.25 -7.10 20.47
N PHE A 711 -8.58 -6.85 21.60
CA PHE A 711 -7.63 -5.75 21.77
C PHE A 711 -6.19 -6.25 21.75
N GLN A 712 -5.88 -7.35 22.47
CA GLN A 712 -4.51 -7.87 22.60
C GLN A 712 -4.14 -9.01 21.62
N GLY A 713 -5.11 -9.53 20.86
CA GLY A 713 -4.93 -10.77 20.12
C GLY A 713 -4.63 -11.93 21.07
N ARG A 714 -3.49 -12.59 20.85
CA ARG A 714 -2.95 -13.64 21.74
C ARG A 714 -2.04 -13.13 22.86
N GLY A 715 -1.90 -11.81 23.00
CA GLY A 715 -1.01 -11.18 23.99
C GLY A 715 0.28 -10.64 23.38
N LEU A 716 1.25 -10.33 24.24
CA LEU A 716 2.52 -9.70 23.90
C LEU A 716 3.48 -10.70 23.23
N VAL A 717 4.12 -10.31 22.12
CA VAL A 717 5.16 -11.13 21.48
C VAL A 717 6.34 -11.38 22.43
N ASP A 718 6.75 -12.64 22.55
CA ASP A 718 7.87 -13.07 23.37
C ASP A 718 8.89 -13.83 22.50
N ALA A 719 10.06 -13.22 22.31
CA ALA A 719 11.11 -13.77 21.45
C ALA A 719 11.73 -15.05 22.02
N LEU A 720 11.89 -15.12 23.35
CA LEU A 720 12.50 -16.29 23.99
C LEU A 720 11.57 -17.49 23.88
N ARG A 721 10.28 -17.31 24.18
CA ARG A 721 9.26 -18.36 24.04
C ARG A 721 9.05 -18.76 22.57
N ALA A 722 9.16 -17.84 21.62
CA ALA A 722 9.05 -18.15 20.20
C ALA A 722 10.18 -19.07 19.72
N LEU A 723 11.44 -18.77 20.06
CA LEU A 723 12.60 -19.59 19.67
C LEU A 723 12.68 -20.93 20.44
N GLN A 724 12.02 -21.03 21.61
CA GLN A 724 11.88 -22.27 22.39
C GLN A 724 10.72 -23.18 21.96
N ALA A 725 9.82 -22.72 21.09
CA ALA A 725 8.64 -23.47 20.65
C ALA A 725 8.88 -24.34 19.39
N VAL A 726 10.14 -24.49 18.99
CA VAL A 726 10.64 -25.21 17.81
C VAL A 726 11.92 -25.94 18.19
#